data_AF-A0A9R1U0G0-F1
#
_entry.id   AF-A0A9R1U0G0-F1
#
_cell.length_a   1.000
_cell.length_b   1.000
_cell.length_c   1.000
_cell.angle_alpha   90.00
_cell.angle_beta   90.00
_cell.angle_gamma   90.00
#
_symmetry.space_group_name_H-M   'P 1'
#
loop_
_entity.id
_entity.type
_entity.pdbx_description
1 polymer ?
#
loop_
_entity_poly.entity_id
_entity_poly.type
_entity_poly.pdbx_seq_one_letter_code
_entity_poly.pdbx_strand_id
1 'polypeptide(L)'
;MQTIQEDMRTCQETFEFDGEGEEGGEPLEFPPKFGYQYKDLQDVEKALGLIRLSWPEVELEDERLASLPPSYQTTTEKEKLLLWHAENFRKQFHTIYRDRRPLLLVCDNECGIQKFVSTNIKPSTLSYPQLHTWLGCAKFVSDHLAYEPLSKPLALPERLCSPTWMLITQTANSFEYSTLLVSLLLGQGYNAYVVSGYASKEQTMCDLSMRSCPYLPITRTPPVSSTPEDCSRYRVKSPPDFRSKLLLEMEELERQRLQDEVDNQERERQRMIHEQEQPPPDKFWGHRVHSWVLILPNDSTEGTRYEEIKSPVFIEATSGYFYDLSDPETRHLYHGIESVWNDRNYWVNMQICTESCTALTWDLDNTSHWERLLPGEPSRLLLSEDKEEDYNVLQDKHLDMPFPYVDEIQISSLDFERRYPNGRKILLFKKIKSEFFAPYVQMDGLTSKMTEFEDYEYQSPVMIMENYQNRGDKLVESIKDLISGSVSDSYERGRPDACKEHKYSSMGSNSVEDERSLEFFDVMRIDGLRRIDANLTHLNQHYVNRKDFLYHRSVLFSTDNGPIPQHNIHYRKISRITEMFRRDESVDAHKDVAIREFSIDDNEIRLKYHYGEDEITRASRIFVKPPVAERGERLVFDETMTTGYHPDPMAQPPKSLELFYLLEMLLRDEVQAVNYVRDAEKEISVFLKTRKKEYFMPRLIVSMFDRNRNEEAKAGMFAKEELLRAQSQREVEEDIDYLRPFLARLGNPKALTKLQAYEVRQECLNDLKITLTNRANDILRRFENCKARLQQLQRKSAEDEDLSKEEKEKLNEEINEVNLIMHTLDIRLKRHVELSSDRYRVMVRILDEDERLLPLKGK
;
A
#
# COMPACT_ATOMS: atom_id res chain seq x y z
N MET A 1 -22.83 -31.66 -41.48
CA MET A 1 -24.25 -32.08 -41.51
C MET A 1 -24.46 -33.01 -42.71
N GLN A 2 -25.21 -34.11 -42.51
CA GLN A 2 -25.54 -35.21 -43.45
C GLN A 2 -24.64 -36.47 -43.51
N THR A 3 -23.94 -36.84 -42.44
CA THR A 3 -23.33 -38.20 -42.35
C THR A 3 -23.27 -38.78 -40.93
N ILE A 4 -24.15 -38.33 -40.02
CA ILE A 4 -24.19 -38.81 -38.61
C ILE A 4 -25.65 -39.11 -38.18
N GLN A 5 -26.55 -39.42 -39.12
CA GLN A 5 -27.96 -39.72 -38.82
C GLN A 5 -28.41 -41.14 -39.18
N GLU A 6 -27.54 -42.00 -39.70
CA GLU A 6 -27.90 -43.37 -40.09
C GLU A 6 -27.39 -44.48 -39.16
N ASP A 7 -26.45 -44.20 -38.24
CA ASP A 7 -25.87 -45.25 -37.37
C ASP A 7 -26.58 -45.44 -36.00
N MET A 8 -27.70 -44.77 -35.75
CA MET A 8 -28.48 -44.92 -34.50
C MET A 8 -29.74 -45.81 -34.62
N ARG A 9 -29.79 -46.75 -35.59
CA ARG A 9 -30.96 -47.64 -35.77
C ARG A 9 -30.69 -49.16 -35.86
N THR A 10 -29.47 -49.63 -35.58
CA THR A 10 -29.11 -51.05 -35.79
C THR A 10 -28.51 -51.76 -34.57
N CYS A 11 -28.94 -51.41 -33.35
CA CYS A 11 -28.57 -52.15 -32.13
C CYS A 11 -29.78 -52.44 -31.22
N GLN A 12 -30.87 -52.95 -31.81
CA GLN A 12 -31.86 -53.72 -31.08
C GLN A 12 -32.07 -55.02 -31.85
N GLU A 13 -32.00 -56.14 -31.10
CA GLU A 13 -32.32 -57.52 -31.47
C GLU A 13 -31.14 -58.47 -31.72
N THR A 14 -31.33 -59.68 -31.17
CA THR A 14 -30.57 -60.93 -31.27
C THR A 14 -29.46 -61.17 -30.24
N PHE A 15 -29.77 -61.99 -29.22
CA PHE A 15 -28.95 -63.13 -28.79
C PHE A 15 -29.84 -64.10 -27.97
N GLU A 16 -30.46 -65.07 -28.65
CA GLU A 16 -30.87 -66.35 -28.06
C GLU A 16 -29.69 -67.33 -28.22
N PHE A 17 -29.42 -68.14 -27.20
CA PHE A 17 -28.51 -69.28 -27.29
C PHE A 17 -29.07 -70.45 -26.46
N ASP A 18 -29.57 -71.47 -27.15
CA ASP A 18 -29.89 -72.78 -26.61
C ASP A 18 -28.71 -73.74 -26.82
N GLY A 19 -28.45 -74.63 -25.86
CA GLY A 19 -27.56 -75.78 -26.04
C GLY A 19 -27.11 -76.45 -24.75
N GLU A 20 -27.86 -77.47 -24.34
CA GLU A 20 -27.68 -78.37 -23.19
C GLU A 20 -26.36 -79.20 -23.19
N GLY A 21 -25.94 -79.66 -22.01
CA GLY A 21 -24.90 -80.70 -21.86
C GLY A 21 -24.41 -80.99 -20.43
N GLU A 22 -25.20 -81.80 -19.70
CA GLU A 22 -24.88 -82.83 -18.68
C GLU A 22 -23.98 -82.60 -17.43
N GLU A 23 -24.39 -83.33 -16.39
CA GLU A 23 -24.03 -83.29 -14.97
C GLU A 23 -22.65 -83.89 -14.60
N GLY A 24 -22.05 -83.37 -13.53
CA GLY A 24 -21.13 -84.11 -12.65
C GLY A 24 -19.82 -83.40 -12.30
N GLY A 25 -19.72 -82.83 -11.09
CA GLY A 25 -18.43 -82.36 -10.53
C GLY A 25 -18.60 -81.56 -9.23
N GLU A 26 -17.93 -82.02 -8.16
CA GLU A 26 -17.93 -81.49 -6.79
C GLU A 26 -17.59 -79.98 -6.69
N PRO A 27 -18.03 -79.28 -5.61
CA PRO A 27 -17.81 -77.85 -5.45
C PRO A 27 -16.33 -77.55 -5.20
N LEU A 28 -15.67 -76.94 -6.19
CA LEU A 28 -14.36 -76.32 -6.02
C LEU A 28 -14.53 -75.05 -5.18
N GLU A 29 -13.96 -75.07 -3.98
CA GLU A 29 -13.81 -73.91 -3.11
C GLU A 29 -13.12 -72.76 -3.87
N PHE A 30 -13.84 -71.64 -4.03
CA PHE A 30 -13.21 -70.36 -4.36
C PHE A 30 -12.53 -69.81 -3.10
N PRO A 31 -11.26 -69.37 -3.15
CA PRO A 31 -10.60 -68.74 -2.01
C PRO A 31 -11.26 -67.38 -1.69
N PRO A 32 -11.18 -66.91 -0.44
CA PRO A 32 -11.96 -65.79 0.05
C PRO A 32 -11.47 -64.43 -0.49
N LYS A 33 -12.45 -63.59 -0.88
CA LYS A 33 -12.47 -62.12 -0.79
C LYS A 33 -11.13 -61.39 -0.98
N PHE A 34 -10.91 -60.80 -2.16
CA PHE A 34 -10.11 -59.58 -2.26
C PHE A 34 -10.84 -58.45 -1.54
N GLY A 35 -10.54 -58.29 -0.26
CA GLY A 35 -10.90 -57.09 0.49
C GLY A 35 -10.01 -55.95 0.00
N TYR A 36 -10.50 -55.16 -0.96
CA TYR A 36 -9.97 -53.83 -1.17
C TYR A 36 -10.19 -53.04 0.12
N GLN A 37 -9.15 -52.45 0.70
CA GLN A 37 -9.35 -51.55 1.82
C GLN A 37 -10.07 -50.30 1.29
N TYR A 38 -10.92 -49.68 2.10
CA TYR A 38 -11.63 -48.44 1.73
C TYR A 38 -10.67 -47.33 1.24
N LYS A 39 -9.42 -47.33 1.74
CA LYS A 39 -8.36 -46.43 1.28
C LYS A 39 -7.92 -46.69 -0.16
N ASP A 40 -7.84 -47.96 -0.58
CA ASP A 40 -7.46 -48.32 -1.95
C ASP A 40 -8.53 -47.88 -2.96
N LEU A 41 -9.81 -47.97 -2.57
CA LEU A 41 -10.94 -47.49 -3.37
C LEU A 41 -10.97 -45.95 -3.45
N GLN A 42 -10.66 -45.25 -2.35
CA GLN A 42 -10.54 -43.78 -2.35
C GLN A 42 -9.36 -43.29 -3.20
N ASP A 43 -8.23 -44.00 -3.19
CA ASP A 43 -7.08 -43.66 -4.01
C ASP A 43 -7.35 -43.91 -5.49
N VAL A 44 -8.16 -44.92 -5.83
CA VAL A 44 -8.67 -45.15 -7.19
C VAL A 44 -9.72 -44.10 -7.60
N GLU A 45 -10.64 -43.72 -6.72
CA GLU A 45 -11.59 -42.61 -6.97
C GLU A 45 -10.86 -41.30 -7.24
N LYS A 46 -9.81 -41.01 -6.47
CA LYS A 46 -8.94 -39.83 -6.65
C LYS A 46 -8.10 -39.91 -7.92
N ALA A 47 -7.58 -41.08 -8.27
CA ALA A 47 -6.82 -41.29 -9.51
C ALA A 47 -7.70 -41.18 -10.76
N LEU A 48 -8.98 -41.53 -10.64
CA LEU A 48 -9.96 -41.44 -11.72
C LEU A 48 -10.72 -40.11 -11.75
N GLY A 49 -10.64 -39.28 -10.71
CA GLY A 49 -11.35 -38.00 -10.60
C GLY A 49 -12.87 -38.16 -10.57
N LEU A 50 -13.39 -39.23 -9.95
CA LEU A 50 -14.83 -39.54 -9.96
C LEU A 50 -15.64 -38.51 -9.15
N ILE A 51 -16.63 -37.88 -9.80
CA ILE A 51 -17.59 -36.99 -9.13
C ILE A 51 -18.67 -37.84 -8.45
N ARG A 52 -18.91 -37.61 -7.15
CA ARG A 52 -19.94 -38.32 -6.38
C ARG A 52 -21.31 -37.81 -6.80
N LEU A 53 -22.14 -38.72 -7.31
CA LEU A 53 -23.54 -38.46 -7.66
C LEU A 53 -24.50 -38.83 -6.53
N SER A 54 -23.97 -38.97 -5.32
CA SER A 54 -24.71 -39.17 -4.07
C SER A 54 -24.42 -38.03 -3.10
N TRP A 55 -25.47 -37.48 -2.50
CA TRP A 55 -25.39 -36.32 -1.61
C TRP A 55 -25.93 -36.67 -0.21
N PRO A 56 -25.16 -37.41 0.60
CA PRO A 56 -25.55 -37.72 1.98
C PRO A 56 -25.47 -36.46 2.87
N GLU A 57 -26.28 -36.41 3.92
CA GLU A 57 -26.16 -35.39 4.98
C GLU A 57 -24.88 -35.63 5.78
N VAL A 58 -24.07 -34.58 5.95
CA VAL A 58 -22.79 -34.63 6.67
C VAL A 58 -23.00 -34.05 8.06
N GLU A 59 -22.74 -34.83 9.10
CA GLU A 59 -22.69 -34.34 10.48
C GLU A 59 -21.35 -33.63 10.71
N LEU A 60 -21.41 -32.33 11.03
CA LEU A 60 -20.23 -31.51 11.30
C LEU A 60 -19.95 -31.46 12.80
N GLU A 61 -18.77 -31.93 13.22
CA GLU A 61 -18.33 -31.90 14.61
C GLU A 61 -17.80 -30.52 15.07
N ASP A 62 -17.35 -29.68 14.13
CA ASP A 62 -16.79 -28.35 14.41
C ASP A 62 -17.88 -27.27 14.48
N GLU A 63 -18.04 -26.64 15.64
CA GLU A 63 -18.99 -25.55 15.88
C GLU A 63 -18.81 -24.38 14.91
N ARG A 64 -17.58 -24.12 14.45
CA ARG A 64 -17.29 -23.03 13.49
C ARG A 64 -17.85 -23.36 12.12
N LEU A 65 -17.72 -24.61 11.68
CA LEU A 65 -18.30 -25.08 10.40
C LEU A 65 -19.83 -25.15 10.49
N ALA A 66 -20.37 -25.54 11.66
CA ALA A 66 -21.81 -25.54 11.90
C ALA A 66 -22.44 -24.13 11.85
N SER A 67 -21.66 -23.09 12.16
CA SER A 67 -22.10 -21.69 12.07
C SER A 67 -22.16 -21.12 10.64
N LEU A 68 -21.58 -21.82 9.65
CA LEU A 68 -21.61 -21.39 8.25
C LEU A 68 -23.03 -21.47 7.67
N PRO A 69 -23.38 -20.63 6.67
CA PRO A 69 -24.68 -20.69 6.03
C PRO A 69 -24.99 -22.06 5.41
N PRO A 70 -26.29 -22.40 5.27
CA PRO A 70 -26.70 -23.70 4.74
C PRO A 70 -26.26 -23.95 3.29
N SER A 71 -25.89 -22.91 2.53
CA SER A 71 -25.34 -23.02 1.18
C SER A 71 -24.00 -23.79 1.14
N TYR A 72 -23.21 -23.74 2.21
CA TYR A 72 -21.96 -24.48 2.35
C TYR A 72 -22.19 -25.95 2.73
N GLN A 73 -23.32 -26.24 3.38
CA GLN A 73 -23.67 -27.54 3.96
C GLN A 73 -24.66 -28.35 3.09
N THR A 74 -25.17 -27.79 2.00
CA THR A 74 -26.14 -28.47 1.13
C THR A 74 -25.86 -28.23 -0.34
N THR A 75 -26.33 -29.14 -1.20
CA THR A 75 -26.24 -28.99 -2.67
C THR A 75 -27.64 -28.79 -3.24
N THR A 76 -27.84 -27.68 -3.95
CA THR A 76 -29.10 -27.32 -4.61
C THR A 76 -29.35 -28.17 -5.85
N GLU A 77 -30.61 -28.31 -6.30
CA GLU A 77 -30.94 -29.09 -7.51
C GLU A 77 -30.22 -28.60 -8.77
N LYS A 78 -29.97 -27.29 -8.89
CA LYS A 78 -29.20 -26.72 -10.01
C LYS A 78 -27.72 -27.11 -9.94
N GLU A 79 -27.12 -27.11 -8.75
CA GLU A 79 -25.75 -27.60 -8.54
C GLU A 79 -25.66 -29.11 -8.83
N LYS A 80 -26.64 -29.91 -8.41
CA LYS A 80 -26.70 -31.36 -8.71
C LYS A 80 -26.70 -31.63 -10.22
N LEU A 81 -27.50 -30.87 -10.98
CA LEU A 81 -27.55 -30.97 -12.44
C LEU A 81 -26.19 -30.61 -13.07
N LEU A 82 -25.54 -29.56 -12.57
CA LEU A 82 -24.19 -29.17 -13.01
C LEU A 82 -23.16 -30.26 -12.72
N LEU A 83 -23.17 -30.86 -11.53
CA LEU A 83 -22.27 -31.96 -11.17
C LEU A 83 -22.45 -33.17 -12.09
N TRP A 84 -23.70 -33.49 -12.46
CA TRP A 84 -24.00 -34.55 -13.42
C TRP A 84 -23.45 -34.23 -14.82
N HIS A 85 -23.61 -32.99 -15.27
CA HIS A 85 -23.03 -32.51 -16.53
C HIS A 85 -21.50 -32.56 -16.52
N ALA A 86 -20.88 -32.12 -15.44
CA ALA A 86 -19.42 -32.15 -15.25
C ALA A 86 -18.87 -33.59 -15.28
N GLU A 87 -19.57 -34.56 -14.67
CA GLU A 87 -19.16 -35.96 -14.68
C GLU A 87 -19.24 -36.58 -16.09
N ASN A 88 -20.26 -36.22 -16.87
CA ASN A 88 -20.34 -36.64 -18.27
C ASN A 88 -19.24 -36.02 -19.12
N PHE A 89 -18.96 -34.73 -18.94
CA PHE A 89 -17.86 -34.04 -19.61
C PHE A 89 -16.52 -34.69 -19.28
N ARG A 90 -16.25 -34.96 -18.00
CA ARG A 90 -15.05 -35.67 -17.55
C ARG A 90 -14.88 -37.04 -18.21
N LYS A 91 -15.96 -37.84 -18.27
CA LYS A 91 -15.95 -39.16 -18.93
C LYS A 91 -15.63 -39.06 -20.42
N GLN A 92 -16.23 -38.10 -21.11
CA GLN A 92 -15.96 -37.85 -22.53
C GLN A 92 -14.50 -37.44 -22.74
N PHE A 93 -14.03 -36.45 -21.96
CA PHE A 93 -12.67 -35.95 -22.01
C PHE A 93 -11.65 -37.07 -21.76
N HIS A 94 -11.83 -37.89 -20.72
CA HIS A 94 -10.93 -39.00 -20.42
C HIS A 94 -10.96 -40.11 -21.50
N THR A 95 -12.11 -40.32 -22.14
CA THR A 95 -12.24 -41.31 -23.23
C THR A 95 -11.45 -40.89 -24.47
N ILE A 96 -11.50 -39.59 -24.80
CA ILE A 96 -10.82 -39.00 -25.96
C ILE A 96 -9.32 -38.80 -25.67
N TYR A 97 -8.98 -38.30 -24.48
CA TYR A 97 -7.63 -37.92 -24.07
C TYR A 97 -7.13 -38.77 -22.89
N ARG A 98 -6.86 -40.06 -23.16
CA ARG A 98 -6.47 -41.03 -22.12
C ARG A 98 -5.14 -40.71 -21.42
N ASP A 99 -4.22 -40.08 -22.14
CA ASP A 99 -2.88 -39.76 -21.63
C ASP A 99 -2.82 -38.42 -20.88
N ARG A 100 -3.90 -37.62 -20.89
CA ARG A 100 -4.00 -36.37 -20.13
C ARG A 100 -4.44 -36.63 -18.70
N ARG A 101 -4.00 -35.76 -17.78
CA ARG A 101 -4.40 -35.81 -16.37
C ARG A 101 -5.88 -35.46 -16.20
N PRO A 102 -6.54 -35.93 -15.12
CA PRO A 102 -7.91 -35.55 -14.82
C PRO A 102 -8.01 -34.02 -14.60
N LEU A 103 -9.13 -33.44 -15.01
CA LEU A 103 -9.42 -32.01 -14.84
C LEU A 103 -9.96 -31.71 -13.44
N LEU A 104 -9.58 -30.54 -12.90
CA LEU A 104 -10.12 -30.04 -11.63
C LEU A 104 -11.49 -29.37 -11.87
N LEU A 105 -12.56 -30.15 -11.86
CA LEU A 105 -13.93 -29.65 -12.06
C LEU A 105 -14.67 -29.46 -10.72
N VAL A 106 -14.49 -30.40 -9.80
CA VAL A 106 -15.23 -30.50 -8.54
C VAL A 106 -14.27 -30.85 -7.41
N CYS A 107 -14.41 -30.17 -6.28
CA CYS A 107 -13.64 -30.43 -5.06
C CYS A 107 -14.57 -30.44 -3.84
N ASP A 108 -14.14 -31.15 -2.80
CA ASP A 108 -14.78 -31.02 -1.48
C ASP A 108 -14.47 -29.64 -0.91
N ASN A 109 -15.48 -28.97 -0.34
CA ASN A 109 -15.30 -27.75 0.45
C ASN A 109 -14.89 -28.06 1.91
N GLU A 110 -14.80 -27.03 2.76
CA GLU A 110 -14.49 -27.16 4.19
C GLU A 110 -15.47 -28.05 4.97
N CYS A 111 -16.72 -28.17 4.52
CA CYS A 111 -17.76 -29.03 5.09
C CYS A 111 -17.77 -30.46 4.50
N GLY A 112 -16.85 -30.80 3.59
CA GLY A 112 -16.79 -32.12 2.94
C GLY A 112 -17.83 -32.32 1.83
N ILE A 113 -18.38 -31.23 1.27
CA ILE A 113 -19.38 -31.27 0.22
C ILE A 113 -18.77 -30.90 -1.12
N GLN A 114 -19.08 -31.70 -2.13
CA GLN A 114 -18.60 -31.48 -3.49
C GLN A 114 -19.25 -30.25 -4.12
N LYS A 115 -18.41 -29.25 -4.39
CA LYS A 115 -18.79 -28.02 -5.07
C LYS A 115 -17.97 -27.86 -6.36
N PHE A 116 -18.59 -27.26 -7.35
CA PHE A 116 -17.93 -26.99 -8.62
C PHE A 116 -16.97 -25.79 -8.47
N VAL A 117 -15.78 -25.85 -9.03
CA VAL A 117 -14.70 -24.86 -8.76
C VAL A 117 -15.10 -23.40 -9.04
N SER A 118 -15.86 -23.15 -10.12
CA SER A 118 -16.37 -21.80 -10.45
C SER A 118 -17.39 -21.27 -9.44
N THR A 119 -18.16 -22.13 -8.75
CA THR A 119 -19.12 -21.70 -7.71
C THR A 119 -18.46 -21.21 -6.43
N ASN A 120 -17.13 -21.40 -6.30
CA ASN A 120 -16.33 -20.89 -5.20
C ASN A 120 -15.86 -19.44 -5.43
N ILE A 121 -16.06 -18.89 -6.64
CA ILE A 121 -15.73 -17.51 -7.00
C ILE A 121 -16.97 -16.65 -6.84
N LYS A 122 -16.89 -15.65 -5.97
CA LYS A 122 -17.93 -14.64 -5.84
C LYS A 122 -17.36 -13.23 -6.04
N PRO A 123 -17.70 -12.55 -7.16
CA PRO A 123 -17.30 -11.17 -7.38
C PRO A 123 -17.67 -10.30 -6.17
N SER A 124 -16.67 -9.73 -5.50
CA SER A 124 -16.86 -8.95 -4.27
C SER A 124 -16.04 -7.66 -4.31
N THR A 125 -16.65 -6.54 -3.92
CA THR A 125 -16.03 -5.21 -3.94
C THR A 125 -15.80 -4.71 -2.52
N LEU A 126 -14.57 -4.33 -2.19
CA LEU A 126 -14.20 -3.81 -0.87
C LEU A 126 -14.06 -2.28 -0.90
N SER A 127 -14.43 -1.60 0.19
CA SER A 127 -14.40 -0.12 0.29
C SER A 127 -12.99 0.51 0.44
N TYR A 128 -11.92 -0.28 0.35
CA TYR A 128 -10.55 0.20 0.57
C TYR A 128 -9.93 0.67 -0.75
N PRO A 129 -9.50 1.95 -0.88
CA PRO A 129 -8.93 2.47 -2.12
C PRO A 129 -7.71 1.70 -2.62
N GLN A 130 -6.91 1.14 -1.71
CA GLN A 130 -5.74 0.33 -2.07
C GLN A 130 -6.11 -0.96 -2.79
N LEU A 131 -7.36 -1.41 -2.75
CA LEU A 131 -7.85 -2.63 -3.39
C LEU A 131 -8.63 -2.36 -4.69
N HIS A 132 -8.65 -1.11 -5.18
CA HIS A 132 -9.27 -0.79 -6.47
C HIS A 132 -8.36 -1.12 -7.66
N THR A 133 -7.06 -1.33 -7.41
CA THR A 133 -6.06 -1.70 -8.42
C THR A 133 -5.72 -3.19 -8.30
N TRP A 134 -5.46 -3.84 -9.45
CA TRP A 134 -5.13 -5.27 -9.47
C TRP A 134 -3.82 -5.57 -8.70
N LEU A 135 -2.82 -4.68 -8.77
CA LEU A 135 -1.57 -4.75 -7.98
C LEU A 135 -1.85 -4.68 -6.48
N GLY A 136 -2.79 -3.83 -6.08
CA GLY A 136 -3.21 -3.67 -4.70
C GLY A 136 -3.88 -4.92 -4.14
N CYS A 137 -4.79 -5.53 -4.93
CA CYS A 137 -5.41 -6.81 -4.61
C CYS A 137 -4.38 -7.93 -4.48
N ALA A 138 -3.48 -8.07 -5.46
CA ALA A 138 -2.44 -9.11 -5.46
C ALA A 138 -1.53 -8.99 -4.24
N LYS A 139 -1.07 -7.77 -3.93
CA LYS A 139 -0.25 -7.51 -2.74
C LYS A 139 -0.99 -7.83 -1.45
N PHE A 140 -2.25 -7.39 -1.33
CA PHE A 140 -3.06 -7.66 -0.14
C PHE A 140 -3.27 -9.16 0.09
N VAL A 141 -3.66 -9.92 -0.94
CA VAL A 141 -3.87 -11.37 -0.83
C VAL A 141 -2.58 -12.09 -0.45
N SER A 142 -1.45 -11.73 -1.07
CA SER A 142 -0.14 -12.29 -0.74
C SER A 142 0.28 -12.02 0.71
N ASP A 143 -0.10 -10.85 1.26
CA ASP A 143 0.26 -10.42 2.60
C ASP A 143 -0.66 -11.02 3.66
N HIS A 144 -1.97 -11.11 3.39
CA HIS A 144 -3.00 -11.46 4.35
C HIS A 144 -3.08 -12.95 4.68
N LEU A 145 -2.63 -13.80 3.76
CA LEU A 145 -2.66 -15.25 3.92
C LEU A 145 -1.24 -15.79 4.10
N ALA A 146 -1.12 -16.91 4.82
CA ALA A 146 0.08 -17.73 4.87
C ALA A 146 0.00 -18.87 3.84
N TYR A 147 1.05 -19.03 3.05
CA TYR A 147 1.11 -20.03 1.99
C TYR A 147 1.38 -21.43 2.55
N GLU A 148 0.51 -22.37 2.21
CA GLU A 148 0.68 -23.80 2.49
C GLU A 148 0.78 -24.57 1.16
N PRO A 149 1.95 -25.15 0.83
CA PRO A 149 2.11 -25.98 -0.35
C PRO A 149 1.19 -27.21 -0.33
N LEU A 150 0.84 -27.73 -1.51
CA LEU A 150 0.06 -28.96 -1.63
C LEU A 150 0.80 -30.15 -1.00
N SER A 151 0.07 -30.97 -0.23
CA SER A 151 0.61 -32.19 0.40
C SER A 151 1.19 -33.17 -0.63
N LYS A 152 0.57 -33.25 -1.81
CA LYS A 152 1.02 -34.03 -2.97
C LYS A 152 1.31 -33.07 -4.13
N PRO A 153 2.57 -32.74 -4.44
CA PRO A 153 2.91 -31.71 -5.44
C PRO A 153 2.56 -32.10 -6.88
N LEU A 154 2.29 -33.38 -7.15
CA LEU A 154 1.93 -33.88 -8.47
C LEU A 154 0.42 -34.12 -8.63
N ALA A 155 -0.35 -34.04 -7.55
CA ALA A 155 -1.79 -34.30 -7.58
C ALA A 155 -2.56 -32.99 -7.45
N LEU A 156 -3.79 -32.99 -7.95
CA LEU A 156 -4.75 -31.92 -7.74
C LEU A 156 -5.15 -31.82 -6.25
N PRO A 157 -5.58 -30.64 -5.77
CA PRO A 157 -6.02 -30.47 -4.39
C PRO A 157 -7.23 -31.35 -4.08
N GLU A 158 -7.21 -32.03 -2.92
CA GLU A 158 -8.32 -32.87 -2.47
C GLU A 158 -9.49 -32.03 -1.94
N ARG A 159 -9.20 -30.84 -1.41
CA ARG A 159 -10.15 -29.88 -0.86
C ARG A 159 -9.84 -28.49 -1.39
N LEU A 160 -10.89 -27.72 -1.63
CA LEU A 160 -10.80 -26.30 -1.97
C LEU A 160 -11.66 -25.51 -0.99
N CYS A 161 -11.01 -24.83 -0.03
CA CYS A 161 -11.73 -24.01 0.93
C CYS A 161 -12.35 -22.77 0.28
N SER A 162 -13.42 -22.26 0.88
CA SER A 162 -14.04 -21.02 0.44
C SER A 162 -13.21 -19.77 0.78
N PRO A 163 -13.27 -18.70 -0.04
CA PRO A 163 -12.65 -17.41 0.26
C PRO A 163 -12.99 -16.85 1.65
N THR A 164 -14.23 -17.04 2.11
CA THR A 164 -14.70 -16.60 3.43
C THR A 164 -14.05 -17.37 4.56
N TRP A 165 -13.90 -18.69 4.41
CA TRP A 165 -13.20 -19.54 5.38
C TRP A 165 -11.70 -19.24 5.43
N MET A 166 -11.07 -19.03 4.27
CA MET A 166 -9.65 -18.68 4.17
C MET A 166 -9.30 -17.37 4.86
N LEU A 167 -10.17 -16.36 4.80
CA LEU A 167 -9.96 -15.10 5.52
C LEU A 167 -10.01 -15.28 7.04
N ILE A 168 -10.74 -16.29 7.51
CA ILE A 168 -10.85 -16.63 8.94
C ILE A 168 -9.63 -17.45 9.40
N THR A 169 -9.16 -18.41 8.61
CA THR A 169 -8.01 -19.27 8.96
C THR A 169 -6.67 -18.62 8.67
N GLN A 170 -6.63 -17.67 7.74
CA GLN A 170 -5.44 -16.99 7.22
C GLN A 170 -4.36 -17.94 6.67
N THR A 171 -4.77 -19.11 6.19
CA THR A 171 -3.90 -20.11 5.54
C THR A 171 -4.55 -20.58 4.24
N ALA A 172 -3.75 -20.78 3.20
CA ALA A 172 -4.28 -21.22 1.91
C ALA A 172 -3.21 -21.86 1.00
N ASN A 173 -3.65 -22.71 0.09
CA ASN A 173 -2.85 -23.24 -1.01
C ASN A 173 -2.95 -22.38 -2.29
N SER A 174 -2.17 -22.70 -3.33
CA SER A 174 -2.10 -21.85 -4.54
C SER A 174 -3.44 -21.70 -5.29
N PHE A 175 -4.30 -22.73 -5.27
CA PHE A 175 -5.64 -22.69 -5.88
C PHE A 175 -6.59 -21.79 -5.09
N GLU A 176 -6.53 -21.89 -3.77
CA GLU A 176 -7.30 -21.05 -2.84
C GLU A 176 -6.88 -19.57 -2.97
N TYR A 177 -5.58 -19.27 -2.96
CA TYR A 177 -5.04 -17.93 -3.23
C TYR A 177 -5.57 -17.34 -4.54
N SER A 178 -5.51 -18.13 -5.61
CA SER A 178 -5.97 -17.70 -6.94
C SER A 178 -7.48 -17.43 -6.96
N THR A 179 -8.27 -18.27 -6.29
CA THR A 179 -9.74 -18.15 -6.18
C THR A 179 -10.16 -16.88 -5.45
N LEU A 180 -9.50 -16.55 -4.33
CA LEU A 180 -9.74 -15.30 -3.59
C LEU A 180 -9.34 -14.08 -4.43
N LEU A 181 -8.17 -14.11 -5.06
CA LEU A 181 -7.70 -12.99 -5.87
C LEU A 181 -8.63 -12.72 -7.06
N VAL A 182 -9.07 -13.76 -7.76
CA VAL A 182 -10.02 -13.62 -8.88
C VAL A 182 -11.38 -13.08 -8.40
N SER A 183 -11.87 -13.53 -7.24
CA SER A 183 -13.11 -13.01 -6.64
C SER A 183 -13.04 -11.50 -6.39
N LEU A 184 -11.90 -10.98 -5.92
CA LEU A 184 -11.67 -9.55 -5.71
C LEU A 184 -11.50 -8.80 -7.04
N LEU A 185 -10.76 -9.36 -7.99
CA LEU A 185 -10.50 -8.73 -9.30
C LEU A 185 -11.78 -8.60 -10.14
N LEU A 186 -12.60 -9.65 -10.18
CA LEU A 186 -13.91 -9.62 -10.86
C LEU A 186 -14.84 -8.59 -10.21
N GLY A 187 -14.83 -8.47 -8.88
CA GLY A 187 -15.57 -7.44 -8.17
C GLY A 187 -15.12 -6.00 -8.46
N GLN A 188 -13.92 -5.80 -9.00
CA GLN A 188 -13.41 -4.49 -9.45
C GLN A 188 -13.55 -4.27 -10.97
N GLY A 189 -14.11 -5.24 -11.70
CA GLY A 189 -14.36 -5.19 -13.14
C GLY A 189 -13.19 -5.64 -14.03
N TYR A 190 -12.19 -6.36 -13.50
CA TYR A 190 -11.13 -6.95 -14.32
C TYR A 190 -11.57 -8.31 -14.88
N ASN A 191 -11.23 -8.59 -16.13
CA ASN A 191 -11.44 -9.90 -16.76
C ASN A 191 -10.40 -10.93 -16.27
N ALA A 192 -10.63 -11.47 -15.07
CA ALA A 192 -9.70 -12.34 -14.36
C ALA A 192 -10.16 -13.81 -14.34
N TYR A 193 -9.18 -14.72 -14.41
CA TYR A 193 -9.37 -16.17 -14.46
C TYR A 193 -8.42 -16.87 -13.49
N VAL A 194 -8.90 -17.94 -12.87
CA VAL A 194 -8.03 -18.88 -12.15
C VAL A 194 -7.44 -19.84 -13.18
N VAL A 195 -6.12 -20.04 -13.14
CA VAL A 195 -5.39 -20.92 -14.04
C VAL A 195 -4.94 -22.16 -13.29
N SER A 196 -5.26 -23.35 -13.80
CA SER A 196 -4.66 -24.60 -13.36
C SER A 196 -3.63 -25.08 -14.39
N GLY A 197 -2.41 -25.32 -13.92
CA GLY A 197 -1.33 -25.75 -14.78
C GLY A 197 -0.12 -26.28 -14.03
N TYR A 198 1.03 -26.19 -14.70
CA TYR A 198 2.31 -26.65 -14.18
C TYR A 198 3.30 -25.51 -14.06
N ALA A 199 4.00 -25.45 -12.93
CA ALA A 199 4.98 -24.42 -12.63
C ALA A 199 6.27 -25.02 -12.08
N SER A 200 7.32 -24.19 -12.03
CA SER A 200 8.62 -24.56 -11.47
C SER A 200 8.50 -24.87 -9.97
N LYS A 201 9.48 -25.63 -9.45
CA LYS A 201 9.56 -25.95 -8.01
C LYS A 201 9.51 -24.71 -7.14
N GLU A 202 10.24 -23.66 -7.52
CA GLU A 202 10.30 -22.39 -6.79
C GLU A 202 8.92 -21.75 -6.63
N GLN A 203 8.14 -21.67 -7.72
CA GLN A 203 6.79 -21.10 -7.67
C GLN A 203 5.85 -21.97 -6.82
N THR A 204 5.91 -23.30 -6.98
CA THR A 204 5.07 -24.22 -6.20
C THR A 204 5.40 -24.26 -4.70
N MET A 205 6.58 -23.75 -4.31
CA MET A 205 7.02 -23.69 -2.92
C MET A 205 7.03 -22.25 -2.39
N CYS A 206 6.68 -21.26 -3.22
CA CYS A 206 6.84 -19.84 -2.94
C CYS A 206 8.27 -19.48 -2.46
N ASP A 207 9.28 -20.12 -3.06
CA ASP A 207 10.69 -19.90 -2.72
C ASP A 207 11.22 -18.68 -3.50
N LEU A 208 11.58 -17.62 -2.77
CA LEU A 208 12.10 -16.37 -3.32
C LEU A 208 13.62 -16.23 -3.10
N SER A 209 14.28 -17.22 -2.50
CA SER A 209 15.66 -17.13 -1.99
C SER A 209 16.72 -16.83 -3.05
N MET A 210 16.46 -17.16 -4.32
CA MET A 210 17.38 -16.91 -5.44
C MET A 210 17.03 -15.64 -6.23
N ARG A 211 15.93 -14.97 -5.89
CA ARG A 211 15.49 -13.77 -6.60
C ARG A 211 16.04 -12.50 -5.97
N SER A 212 16.36 -11.52 -6.81
CA SER A 212 16.74 -10.19 -6.35
C SER A 212 15.59 -9.52 -5.60
N CYS A 213 15.92 -8.85 -4.48
CA CYS A 213 14.95 -8.13 -3.68
C CYS A 213 14.47 -6.85 -4.41
N PRO A 214 13.17 -6.68 -4.69
CA PRO A 214 12.66 -5.48 -5.35
C PRO A 214 12.52 -4.27 -4.40
N TYR A 215 12.67 -4.50 -3.09
CA TYR A 215 12.46 -3.47 -2.06
C TYR A 215 13.71 -2.65 -1.76
N LEU A 216 14.86 -3.04 -2.30
CA LEU A 216 16.05 -2.21 -2.20
C LEU A 216 15.87 -0.93 -3.01
N PRO A 217 16.24 0.24 -2.46
CA PRO A 217 16.26 1.46 -3.25
C PRO A 217 17.19 1.24 -4.43
N ILE A 218 16.65 1.32 -5.65
CA ILE A 218 17.44 1.28 -6.88
C ILE A 218 18.53 2.32 -6.69
N THR A 219 19.76 1.87 -6.49
CA THR A 219 20.90 2.76 -6.42
C THR A 219 20.95 3.38 -7.80
N ARG A 220 20.47 4.63 -7.92
CA ARG A 220 20.73 5.43 -9.10
C ARG A 220 22.24 5.50 -9.13
N THR A 221 22.85 4.67 -9.96
CA THR A 221 24.25 4.82 -10.30
C THR A 221 24.41 6.31 -10.61
N PRO A 222 25.23 7.04 -9.85
CA PRO A 222 25.42 8.44 -10.14
C PRO A 222 25.78 8.50 -11.62
N PRO A 223 25.10 9.35 -12.42
CA PRO A 223 25.45 9.47 -13.82
C PRO A 223 26.95 9.68 -13.85
N VAL A 224 27.67 8.77 -14.51
CA VAL A 224 29.11 8.90 -14.71
C VAL A 224 29.28 10.32 -15.18
N SER A 225 29.89 11.16 -14.33
CA SER A 225 30.08 12.55 -14.64
C SER A 225 30.93 12.53 -15.90
N SER A 226 30.31 12.83 -17.04
CA SER A 226 31.05 13.15 -18.25
C SER A 226 31.99 14.25 -17.81
N THR A 227 33.29 13.93 -17.84
CA THR A 227 34.33 14.91 -17.59
C THR A 227 33.97 16.15 -18.41
N PRO A 228 33.83 17.34 -17.79
CA PRO A 228 33.43 18.52 -18.54
C PRO A 228 34.41 18.71 -19.70
N GLU A 229 33.90 18.78 -20.92
CA GLU A 229 34.70 19.17 -22.07
C GLU A 229 35.18 20.60 -21.81
N ASP A 230 36.43 20.70 -21.40
CA ASP A 230 37.10 21.93 -21.01
C ASP A 230 37.22 22.84 -22.25
N CYS A 231 36.24 23.74 -22.45
CA CYS A 231 36.18 24.69 -23.56
C CYS A 231 37.14 25.88 -23.37
N SER A 232 38.37 25.65 -22.91
CA SER A 232 39.39 26.70 -22.83
C SER A 232 40.23 26.72 -24.13
N ARG A 233 40.15 27.84 -24.87
CA ARG A 233 40.89 28.07 -26.14
C ARG A 233 42.41 28.14 -25.95
N TYR A 234 42.88 28.20 -24.70
CA TYR A 234 44.29 28.21 -24.32
C TYR A 234 44.54 27.14 -23.25
N ARG A 235 45.02 25.98 -23.67
CA ARG A 235 45.42 24.90 -22.77
C ARG A 235 46.86 25.12 -22.34
N VAL A 236 47.10 25.30 -21.04
CA VAL A 236 48.47 25.30 -20.48
C VAL A 236 49.07 23.93 -20.81
N LYS A 237 50.09 23.91 -21.69
CA LYS A 237 50.81 22.69 -21.99
C LYS A 237 51.49 22.23 -20.71
N SER A 238 51.23 20.99 -20.31
CA SER A 238 51.98 20.36 -19.24
C SER A 238 53.49 20.44 -19.57
N PRO A 239 54.34 20.65 -18.55
CA PRO A 239 55.79 20.70 -18.76
C PRO A 239 56.24 19.44 -19.53
N PRO A 240 57.22 19.56 -20.45
CA PRO A 240 57.66 18.45 -21.27
C PRO A 240 58.09 17.29 -20.38
N ASP A 241 57.45 16.13 -20.56
CA ASP A 241 57.85 14.92 -19.88
C ASP A 241 59.11 14.39 -20.55
N PHE A 242 60.23 14.42 -19.83
CA PHE A 242 61.54 13.96 -20.32
C PHE A 242 61.72 12.44 -20.18
N ARG A 243 60.68 11.71 -19.75
CA ARG A 243 60.68 10.24 -19.74
C ARG A 243 60.64 9.69 -21.17
N SER A 244 61.37 8.61 -21.42
CA SER A 244 61.43 7.96 -22.74
C SER A 244 60.03 7.47 -23.15
N LYS A 245 59.58 7.81 -24.37
CA LYS A 245 58.29 7.36 -24.92
C LYS A 245 58.14 5.84 -24.91
N LEU A 246 59.24 5.11 -25.12
CA LEU A 246 59.25 3.64 -25.06
C LEU A 246 58.96 3.11 -23.64
N LEU A 247 59.46 3.79 -22.59
CA LEU A 247 59.20 3.38 -21.21
C LEU A 247 57.73 3.64 -20.84
N LEU A 248 57.16 4.75 -21.30
CA LEU A 248 55.74 5.06 -21.11
C LEU A 248 54.84 4.06 -21.84
N GLU A 249 55.17 3.69 -23.09
CA GLU A 249 54.46 2.64 -23.84
C GLU A 249 54.56 1.27 -23.15
N MET A 250 55.72 0.91 -22.60
CA MET A 250 55.86 -0.34 -21.83
C MET A 250 55.06 -0.31 -20.53
N GLU A 251 55.07 0.80 -19.77
CA GLU A 251 54.27 0.97 -18.55
C GLU A 251 52.75 0.99 -18.84
N GLU A 252 52.33 1.52 -19.99
CA GLU A 252 50.93 1.46 -20.44
C GLU A 252 50.52 0.04 -20.83
N LEU A 253 51.38 -0.69 -21.53
CA LEU A 253 51.11 -2.07 -21.93
C LEU A 253 51.13 -3.03 -20.72
N GLU A 254 51.98 -2.78 -19.73
CA GLU A 254 51.94 -3.48 -18.43
C GLU A 254 50.66 -3.17 -17.65
N ARG A 255 50.23 -1.89 -17.61
CA ARG A 255 48.95 -1.52 -16.97
C ARG A 255 47.74 -2.14 -17.67
N GLN A 256 47.74 -2.18 -19.00
CA GLN A 256 46.67 -2.83 -19.77
C GLN A 256 46.65 -4.33 -19.50
N ARG A 257 47.80 -5.01 -19.49
CA ARG A 257 47.87 -6.43 -19.13
C ARG A 257 47.35 -6.70 -17.72
N LEU A 258 47.74 -5.90 -16.73
CA LEU A 258 47.25 -6.02 -15.36
C LEU A 258 45.73 -5.79 -15.28
N GLN A 259 45.21 -4.81 -16.03
CA GLN A 259 43.78 -4.55 -16.09
C GLN A 259 43.02 -5.71 -16.75
N ASP A 260 43.52 -6.22 -17.88
CA ASP A 260 42.93 -7.37 -18.58
C ASP A 260 42.93 -8.63 -17.72
N GLU A 261 43.98 -8.85 -16.91
CA GLU A 261 44.05 -9.94 -15.93
C GLU A 261 42.99 -9.78 -14.83
N VAL A 262 42.83 -8.58 -14.27
CA VAL A 262 41.79 -8.28 -13.26
C VAL A 262 40.40 -8.47 -13.85
N ASP A 263 40.15 -7.96 -15.06
CA ASP A 263 38.87 -8.08 -15.74
C ASP A 263 38.55 -9.54 -16.11
N ASN A 264 39.57 -10.34 -16.46
CA ASN A 264 39.37 -11.76 -16.73
C ASN A 264 39.07 -12.54 -15.44
N GLN A 265 39.77 -12.24 -14.34
CA GLN A 265 39.46 -12.82 -13.03
C GLN A 265 38.05 -12.46 -12.55
N GLU A 266 37.62 -11.22 -12.76
CA GLU A 266 36.26 -10.77 -12.42
C GLU A 266 35.21 -11.46 -13.29
N ARG A 267 35.45 -11.61 -14.60
CA ARG A 267 34.58 -12.38 -15.49
C ARG A 267 34.47 -13.85 -15.09
N GLU A 268 35.58 -14.48 -14.69
CA GLU A 268 35.58 -15.86 -14.20
C GLU A 268 34.81 -15.98 -12.88
N ARG A 269 35.00 -15.04 -11.93
CA ARG A 269 34.22 -14.97 -10.69
C ARG A 269 32.72 -14.84 -10.98
N GLN A 270 32.33 -13.94 -11.88
CA GLN A 270 30.92 -13.75 -12.26
C GLN A 270 30.31 -15.00 -12.89
N ARG A 271 31.07 -15.73 -13.71
CA ARG A 271 30.62 -17.01 -14.27
C ARG A 271 30.41 -18.07 -13.18
N MET A 272 31.36 -18.20 -12.26
CA MET A 272 31.23 -19.13 -11.13
C MET A 272 30.03 -18.78 -10.24
N ILE A 273 29.79 -17.50 -9.99
CA ILE A 273 28.62 -17.00 -9.26
C ILE A 273 27.33 -17.35 -10.02
N HIS A 274 27.27 -17.09 -11.33
CA HIS A 274 26.09 -17.41 -12.13
C HIS A 274 25.79 -18.92 -12.16
N GLU A 275 26.81 -19.77 -12.26
CA GLU A 275 26.65 -21.23 -12.22
C GLU A 275 26.15 -21.72 -10.86
N GLN A 276 26.63 -21.12 -9.75
CA GLN A 276 26.12 -21.41 -8.41
C GLN A 276 24.69 -20.89 -8.17
N GLU A 277 24.29 -19.85 -8.89
CA GLU A 277 22.96 -19.26 -8.79
C GLU A 277 21.88 -19.99 -9.62
N GLN A 278 22.29 -20.87 -10.53
CA GLN A 278 21.37 -21.70 -11.28
C GLN A 278 20.63 -22.66 -10.34
N PRO A 279 19.30 -22.78 -10.45
CA PRO A 279 18.55 -23.66 -9.59
C PRO A 279 18.95 -25.12 -9.83
N PRO A 280 18.96 -25.97 -8.79
CA PRO A 280 19.29 -27.36 -8.94
C PRO A 280 18.27 -28.05 -9.86
N PRO A 281 18.70 -29.03 -10.68
CA PRO A 281 17.80 -29.70 -11.62
C PRO A 281 16.63 -30.37 -10.88
N ASP A 282 15.40 -30.00 -11.24
CA ASP A 282 14.20 -30.55 -10.61
C ASP A 282 13.83 -31.91 -11.22
N LYS A 283 13.66 -32.92 -10.37
CA LYS A 283 13.24 -34.27 -10.77
C LYS A 283 11.83 -34.29 -11.36
N PHE A 284 10.99 -33.32 -10.98
CA PHE A 284 9.58 -33.23 -11.38
C PHE A 284 9.29 -32.03 -12.29
N TRP A 285 10.31 -31.56 -13.01
CA TRP A 285 10.18 -30.45 -13.95
C TRP A 285 8.99 -30.65 -14.90
N GLY A 286 8.14 -29.63 -15.04
CA GLY A 286 6.95 -29.70 -15.90
C GLY A 286 5.77 -30.52 -15.36
N HIS A 287 5.87 -31.14 -14.18
CA HIS A 287 4.83 -32.03 -13.64
C HIS A 287 4.22 -31.60 -12.31
N ARG A 288 4.76 -30.54 -11.70
CA ARG A 288 4.26 -29.97 -10.45
C ARG A 288 3.00 -29.15 -10.71
N VAL A 289 1.94 -29.49 -10.02
CA VAL A 289 0.64 -28.82 -10.15
C VAL A 289 0.68 -27.51 -9.37
N HIS A 290 0.27 -26.42 -10.01
CA HIS A 290 0.18 -25.10 -9.41
C HIS A 290 -0.99 -24.31 -9.99
N SER A 291 -1.39 -23.26 -9.27
CA SER A 291 -2.43 -22.35 -9.70
C SER A 291 -1.98 -20.91 -9.56
N TRP A 292 -2.29 -20.10 -10.56
CA TRP A 292 -2.04 -18.67 -10.60
C TRP A 292 -3.21 -17.95 -11.26
N VAL A 293 -3.14 -16.63 -11.38
CA VAL A 293 -4.21 -15.81 -11.95
C VAL A 293 -3.81 -15.27 -13.32
N LEU A 294 -4.74 -15.31 -14.26
CA LEU A 294 -4.61 -14.69 -15.57
C LEU A 294 -5.56 -13.50 -15.64
N ILE A 295 -5.05 -12.34 -16.06
CA ILE A 295 -5.91 -11.22 -16.45
C ILE A 295 -5.81 -11.02 -17.96
N LEU A 296 -6.95 -11.03 -18.62
CA LEU A 296 -7.09 -10.71 -20.05
C LEU A 296 -7.46 -9.23 -20.21
N PRO A 297 -7.08 -8.59 -21.33
CA PRO A 297 -7.55 -7.25 -21.65
C PRO A 297 -9.09 -7.25 -21.73
N ASN A 298 -9.73 -6.23 -21.17
CA ASN A 298 -11.16 -6.01 -21.32
C ASN A 298 -11.49 -5.55 -22.76
N ASP A 299 -12.76 -5.57 -23.14
CA ASP A 299 -13.17 -5.01 -24.43
C ASP A 299 -12.90 -3.50 -24.47
N SER A 300 -12.55 -2.99 -25.66
CA SER A 300 -12.26 -1.57 -25.91
C SER A 300 -13.40 -0.60 -25.50
N THR A 301 -14.61 -1.12 -25.26
CA THR A 301 -15.80 -0.38 -24.85
C THR A 301 -15.90 -0.16 -23.33
N GLU A 302 -15.16 -0.90 -22.50
CA GLU A 302 -15.20 -0.81 -21.02
C GLU A 302 -14.09 0.09 -20.45
N GLY A 303 -14.05 1.33 -20.98
CA GLY A 303 -13.03 2.35 -20.71
C GLY A 303 -12.56 2.50 -19.26
N THR A 304 -11.31 2.93 -19.10
CA THR A 304 -10.44 2.94 -17.90
C THR A 304 -9.69 1.62 -17.63
N ARG A 305 -10.36 0.47 -17.56
CA ARG A 305 -9.68 -0.81 -17.23
C ARG A 305 -8.87 -1.40 -18.39
N TYR A 306 -9.28 -1.15 -19.63
CA TYR A 306 -8.51 -1.50 -20.84
C TYR A 306 -7.19 -0.72 -20.94
N GLU A 307 -7.14 0.52 -20.45
CA GLU A 307 -5.91 1.32 -20.47
C GLU A 307 -4.85 0.77 -19.51
N GLU A 308 -5.28 0.14 -18.41
CA GLU A 308 -4.41 -0.46 -17.40
C GLU A 308 -3.77 -1.78 -17.89
N ILE A 309 -4.49 -2.61 -18.67
CA ILE A 309 -4.03 -3.94 -19.11
C ILE A 309 -4.21 -4.06 -20.62
N LYS A 310 -3.10 -3.93 -21.36
CA LYS A 310 -3.07 -3.97 -22.83
C LYS A 310 -2.72 -5.35 -23.40
N SER A 311 -2.03 -6.17 -22.61
CA SER A 311 -1.64 -7.53 -22.95
C SER A 311 -2.01 -8.47 -21.80
N PRO A 312 -2.22 -9.77 -22.06
CA PRO A 312 -2.47 -10.73 -21.00
C PRO A 312 -1.30 -10.77 -19.99
N VAL A 313 -1.64 -10.80 -18.70
CA VAL A 313 -0.68 -10.80 -17.59
C VAL A 313 -0.94 -12.00 -16.68
N PHE A 314 0.13 -12.67 -16.25
CA PHE A 314 0.07 -13.65 -15.17
C PHE A 314 0.36 -13.00 -13.83
N ILE A 315 -0.43 -13.32 -12.82
CA ILE A 315 -0.22 -12.88 -11.45
C ILE A 315 -0.06 -14.11 -10.56
N GLU A 316 1.08 -14.17 -9.89
CA GLU A 316 1.34 -15.18 -8.88
C GLU A 316 0.69 -14.74 -7.57
N ALA A 317 -0.50 -15.27 -7.27
CA ALA A 317 -1.30 -14.86 -6.11
C ALA A 317 -0.57 -15.05 -4.77
N THR A 318 0.32 -16.06 -4.68
CA THR A 318 1.08 -16.39 -3.47
C THR A 318 2.13 -15.34 -3.12
N SER A 319 2.81 -14.81 -4.13
CA SER A 319 3.91 -13.84 -3.96
C SER A 319 3.50 -12.39 -4.25
N GLY A 320 2.38 -12.18 -4.95
CA GLY A 320 1.90 -10.88 -5.39
C GLY A 320 2.66 -10.29 -6.59
N TYR A 321 3.58 -11.06 -7.20
CA TYR A 321 4.29 -10.65 -8.42
C TYR A 321 3.45 -10.88 -9.66
N PHE A 322 3.71 -10.07 -10.69
CA PHE A 322 3.14 -10.25 -12.02
C PHE A 322 4.24 -10.54 -13.03
N TYR A 323 3.88 -11.24 -14.08
CA TYR A 323 4.75 -11.65 -15.16
C TYR A 323 4.08 -11.38 -16.48
N ASP A 324 4.78 -10.64 -17.32
CA ASP A 324 4.36 -10.41 -18.69
C ASP A 324 4.70 -11.64 -19.53
N LEU A 325 3.79 -12.01 -20.44
CA LEU A 325 4.01 -13.12 -21.38
C LEU A 325 5.13 -12.84 -22.38
N SER A 326 5.56 -11.58 -22.52
CA SER A 326 6.69 -11.21 -23.38
C SER A 326 8.05 -11.49 -22.74
N ASP A 327 8.09 -11.69 -21.42
CA ASP A 327 9.34 -11.91 -20.69
C ASP A 327 9.82 -13.37 -20.85
N PRO A 328 11.05 -13.62 -21.32
CA PRO A 328 11.63 -14.96 -21.39
C PRO A 328 11.65 -15.69 -20.04
N GLU A 329 11.79 -14.99 -18.91
CA GLU A 329 11.82 -15.60 -17.58
C GLU A 329 10.50 -16.30 -17.24
N THR A 330 9.37 -15.76 -17.71
CA THR A 330 8.02 -16.32 -17.50
C THR A 330 7.92 -17.75 -18.03
N ARG A 331 8.63 -18.08 -19.13
CA ARG A 331 8.67 -19.43 -19.71
C ARG A 331 9.36 -20.45 -18.79
N HIS A 332 10.34 -20.01 -18.02
CA HIS A 332 11.05 -20.88 -17.07
C HIS A 332 10.24 -21.15 -15.81
N LEU A 333 9.31 -20.25 -15.48
CA LEU A 333 8.47 -20.33 -14.28
C LEU A 333 7.17 -21.12 -14.52
N TYR A 334 6.53 -20.95 -15.68
CA TYR A 334 5.25 -21.58 -16.02
C TYR A 334 5.41 -22.49 -17.24
N HIS A 335 5.23 -23.80 -17.04
CA HIS A 335 5.52 -24.82 -18.04
C HIS A 335 4.33 -25.15 -18.94
N GLY A 336 3.10 -25.10 -18.43
CA GLY A 336 1.91 -25.41 -19.21
C GLY A 336 0.61 -25.12 -18.47
N ILE A 337 -0.48 -25.00 -19.21
CA ILE A 337 -1.83 -24.72 -18.70
C ILE A 337 -2.79 -25.82 -19.14
N GLU A 338 -3.55 -26.36 -18.21
CA GLU A 338 -4.54 -27.40 -18.45
C GLU A 338 -5.95 -26.81 -18.59
N SER A 339 -6.32 -25.88 -17.69
CA SER A 339 -7.64 -25.25 -17.68
C SER A 339 -7.64 -23.87 -17.04
N VAL A 340 -8.64 -23.07 -17.39
CA VAL A 340 -8.91 -21.75 -16.80
C VAL A 340 -10.39 -21.61 -16.47
N TRP A 341 -10.74 -20.89 -15.41
CA TRP A 341 -12.15 -20.65 -15.04
C TRP A 341 -12.38 -19.33 -14.33
N ASN A 342 -13.62 -18.85 -14.38
CA ASN A 342 -14.10 -17.68 -13.65
C ASN A 342 -15.48 -17.97 -13.04
N ASP A 343 -16.21 -16.94 -12.60
CA ASP A 343 -17.56 -17.04 -12.02
C ASP A 343 -18.63 -17.51 -13.02
N ARG A 344 -18.35 -17.48 -14.33
CA ARG A 344 -19.33 -17.75 -15.40
C ARG A 344 -19.14 -19.09 -16.09
N ASN A 345 -17.90 -19.53 -16.32
CA ASN A 345 -17.63 -20.76 -17.05
C ASN A 345 -16.27 -21.38 -16.70
N TYR A 346 -16.05 -22.55 -17.27
CA TYR A 346 -14.82 -23.33 -17.21
C TYR A 346 -14.34 -23.65 -18.63
N TRP A 347 -13.06 -23.39 -18.92
CA TRP A 347 -12.43 -23.62 -20.22
C TRP A 347 -11.27 -24.60 -20.09
N VAL A 348 -11.23 -25.57 -20.98
CA VAL A 348 -10.14 -26.54 -21.10
C VAL A 348 -9.23 -26.13 -22.25
N ASN A 349 -7.93 -26.14 -22.01
CA ASN A 349 -6.95 -25.86 -23.06
C ASN A 349 -6.83 -27.09 -23.99
N MET A 350 -7.04 -26.87 -25.28
CA MET A 350 -6.94 -27.89 -26.33
C MET A 350 -5.66 -27.74 -27.18
N GLN A 351 -4.87 -26.69 -26.94
CA GLN A 351 -3.63 -26.41 -27.65
C GLN A 351 -2.48 -27.29 -27.13
N ILE A 352 -1.54 -27.64 -28.01
CA ILE A 352 -0.34 -28.40 -27.65
C ILE A 352 0.73 -27.44 -27.11
N CYS A 353 0.93 -27.43 -25.80
CA CYS A 353 1.87 -26.52 -25.12
C CYS A 353 3.28 -27.13 -24.96
N THR A 354 3.84 -27.76 -25.99
CA THR A 354 5.16 -28.43 -25.88
C THR A 354 6.34 -27.47 -25.77
N GLU A 355 6.21 -26.22 -26.26
CA GLU A 355 7.34 -25.29 -26.29
C GLU A 355 7.25 -24.13 -25.28
N SER A 356 6.08 -23.54 -24.99
CA SER A 356 5.94 -22.50 -23.93
C SER A 356 4.48 -22.03 -23.76
N CYS A 357 4.13 -21.49 -22.59
CA CYS A 357 2.90 -20.72 -22.36
C CYS A 357 2.82 -19.41 -23.18
N THR A 358 3.93 -18.93 -23.75
CA THR A 358 3.99 -17.68 -24.53
C THR A 358 3.41 -17.80 -25.95
N ALA A 359 3.32 -19.02 -26.49
CA ALA A 359 2.75 -19.29 -27.81
C ALA A 359 1.22 -19.52 -27.78
N LEU A 360 0.59 -19.42 -26.60
CA LEU A 360 -0.84 -19.62 -26.43
C LEU A 360 -1.65 -18.49 -27.07
N THR A 361 -2.69 -18.87 -27.81
CA THR A 361 -3.67 -17.89 -28.32
C THR A 361 -4.80 -17.72 -27.30
N TRP A 362 -5.01 -16.48 -26.83
CA TRP A 362 -5.91 -16.12 -25.74
C TRP A 362 -7.35 -15.77 -26.15
N ASP A 363 -7.80 -16.31 -27.28
CA ASP A 363 -9.18 -16.16 -27.75
C ASP A 363 -10.05 -17.29 -27.19
N LEU A 364 -10.77 -17.01 -26.10
CA LEU A 364 -11.63 -17.97 -25.42
C LEU A 364 -12.92 -18.29 -26.18
N ASP A 365 -13.30 -17.51 -27.21
CA ASP A 365 -14.45 -17.77 -28.08
C ASP A 365 -14.17 -18.86 -29.12
N ASN A 366 -12.90 -19.09 -29.43
CA ASN A 366 -12.53 -20.11 -30.39
C ASN A 366 -12.51 -21.52 -29.78
N THR A 367 -13.52 -22.32 -30.14
CA THR A 367 -13.71 -23.71 -29.68
C THR A 367 -12.63 -24.69 -30.14
N SER A 368 -11.82 -24.35 -31.15
CA SER A 368 -10.66 -25.18 -31.53
C SER A 368 -9.50 -25.07 -30.55
N HIS A 369 -9.47 -23.99 -29.77
CA HIS A 369 -8.38 -23.63 -28.87
C HIS A 369 -8.77 -23.84 -27.41
N TRP A 370 -10.00 -23.44 -27.06
CA TRP A 370 -10.54 -23.52 -25.70
C TRP A 370 -11.91 -24.18 -25.74
N GLU A 371 -12.02 -25.37 -25.14
CA GLU A 371 -13.29 -26.08 -25.03
C GLU A 371 -14.04 -25.60 -23.77
N ARG A 372 -15.27 -25.11 -23.96
CA ARG A 372 -16.13 -24.60 -22.88
C ARG A 372 -16.95 -25.72 -22.26
N LEU A 373 -17.07 -25.74 -20.94
CA LEU A 373 -17.96 -26.69 -20.26
C LEU A 373 -19.43 -26.34 -20.48
N LEU A 374 -19.80 -25.08 -20.28
CA LEU A 374 -21.17 -24.61 -20.48
C LEU A 374 -21.27 -23.92 -21.85
N PRO A 375 -22.10 -24.44 -22.78
CA PRO A 375 -22.25 -23.88 -24.12
C PRO A 375 -23.14 -22.63 -24.18
N GLY A 376 -23.79 -22.24 -23.07
CA GLY A 376 -24.68 -21.07 -23.02
C GLY A 376 -23.93 -19.77 -23.29
N GLU A 377 -24.50 -18.91 -24.15
CA GLU A 377 -23.93 -17.60 -24.46
C GLU A 377 -23.92 -16.70 -23.19
N PRO A 378 -22.80 -16.05 -22.84
CA PRO A 378 -22.82 -15.01 -21.83
C PRO A 378 -23.64 -13.82 -22.35
N SER A 379 -24.56 -13.31 -21.53
CA SER A 379 -25.56 -12.28 -21.86
C SER A 379 -25.02 -10.90 -22.31
N ARG A 380 -23.76 -10.75 -22.73
CA ARG A 380 -23.19 -9.48 -23.25
C ARG A 380 -23.75 -9.07 -24.62
N LEU A 381 -24.30 -10.01 -25.41
CA LEU A 381 -24.74 -9.73 -26.78
C LEU A 381 -26.19 -9.21 -26.92
N LEU A 382 -26.93 -9.04 -25.81
CA LEU A 382 -28.34 -8.58 -25.86
C LEU A 382 -28.58 -7.14 -25.36
N LEU A 383 -27.52 -6.35 -25.16
CA LEU A 383 -27.63 -4.90 -24.93
C LEU A 383 -27.20 -4.10 -26.16
N SER A 384 -27.61 -4.54 -27.35
CA SER A 384 -27.84 -3.60 -28.45
C SER A 384 -29.28 -3.12 -28.31
N GLU A 385 -29.46 -1.88 -27.90
CA GLU A 385 -30.72 -1.16 -28.11
C GLU A 385 -31.07 -1.25 -29.60
N ASP A 386 -32.37 -1.41 -29.88
CA ASP A 386 -33.00 -1.59 -31.20
C ASP A 386 -33.15 -3.03 -31.71
N LYS A 387 -34.06 -3.81 -31.09
CA LYS A 387 -35.14 -4.55 -31.80
C LYS A 387 -36.33 -4.79 -30.88
N GLU A 388 -37.44 -4.10 -31.14
CA GLU A 388 -38.75 -4.53 -30.68
C GLU A 388 -39.22 -5.74 -31.53
N GLU A 389 -40.01 -6.59 -30.86
CA GLU A 389 -40.95 -7.59 -31.37
C GLU A 389 -40.48 -9.06 -31.60
N ASP A 390 -41.18 -9.93 -30.85
CA ASP A 390 -41.45 -11.35 -31.05
C ASP A 390 -40.30 -12.37 -31.06
N TYR A 391 -39.93 -12.84 -29.87
CA TYR A 391 -39.43 -14.22 -29.70
C TYR A 391 -40.21 -15.01 -28.65
N ASN A 392 -40.75 -16.12 -29.12
CA ASN A 392 -41.39 -17.19 -28.36
C ASN A 392 -40.60 -17.57 -27.10
N VAL A 393 -41.23 -17.47 -25.93
CA VAL A 393 -40.70 -17.77 -24.59
C VAL A 393 -40.49 -19.29 -24.33
N LEU A 394 -40.14 -20.12 -25.33
CA LEU A 394 -40.13 -21.59 -25.15
C LEU A 394 -38.96 -22.42 -25.70
N GLN A 395 -37.88 -21.85 -26.24
CA GLN A 395 -36.71 -22.66 -26.62
C GLN A 395 -35.42 -21.91 -26.33
N ASP A 396 -34.92 -22.09 -25.10
CA ASP A 396 -33.49 -22.29 -24.79
C ASP A 396 -33.28 -22.35 -23.27
N LYS A 397 -33.48 -23.55 -22.69
CA LYS A 397 -33.03 -23.85 -21.32
C LYS A 397 -31.55 -24.22 -21.38
N HIS A 398 -30.68 -23.25 -21.63
CA HIS A 398 -29.24 -23.47 -21.49
C HIS A 398 -28.90 -23.65 -20.00
N LEU A 399 -28.01 -24.60 -19.71
CA LEU A 399 -27.51 -24.80 -18.34
C LEU A 399 -26.53 -23.68 -18.01
N ASP A 400 -27.01 -22.66 -17.30
CA ASP A 400 -26.15 -21.57 -16.83
C ASP A 400 -25.47 -21.92 -15.50
N MET A 401 -24.36 -21.23 -15.20
CA MET A 401 -23.67 -21.37 -13.92
C MET A 401 -24.64 -21.10 -12.74
N PRO A 402 -24.70 -21.97 -11.72
CA PRO A 402 -25.37 -21.69 -10.46
C PRO A 402 -24.79 -20.45 -9.76
N PHE A 403 -25.60 -19.80 -8.93
CA PHE A 403 -25.09 -18.74 -8.05
C PHE A 403 -24.00 -19.30 -7.12
N PRO A 404 -22.93 -18.52 -6.85
CA PRO A 404 -21.89 -18.93 -5.92
C PRO A 404 -22.48 -19.29 -4.56
N TYR A 405 -22.02 -20.38 -3.95
CA TYR A 405 -22.50 -20.81 -2.62
C TYR A 405 -21.87 -19.99 -1.49
N VAL A 406 -20.82 -19.22 -1.80
CA VAL A 406 -20.01 -18.43 -0.87
C VAL A 406 -20.67 -17.08 -0.57
N ASP A 407 -20.42 -16.53 0.61
CA ASP A 407 -20.86 -15.18 0.98
C ASP A 407 -19.98 -14.10 0.36
N GLU A 408 -20.50 -12.87 0.34
CA GLU A 408 -19.71 -11.74 -0.15
C GLU A 408 -18.50 -11.51 0.76
N ILE A 409 -17.33 -11.26 0.16
CA ILE A 409 -16.10 -11.06 0.92
C ILE A 409 -16.19 -9.76 1.72
N GLN A 410 -16.11 -9.87 3.05
CA GLN A 410 -16.06 -8.72 3.96
C GLN A 410 -14.79 -8.77 4.81
N ILE A 411 -14.05 -7.66 4.85
CA ILE A 411 -12.80 -7.54 5.61
C ILE A 411 -12.93 -6.37 6.58
N SER A 412 -12.81 -6.67 7.87
CA SER A 412 -12.89 -5.64 8.91
C SER A 412 -11.71 -4.65 8.80
N SER A 413 -11.92 -3.41 9.25
CA SER A 413 -10.87 -2.38 9.27
C SER A 413 -9.63 -2.83 10.08
N LEU A 414 -9.85 -3.63 11.13
CA LEU A 414 -8.77 -4.13 11.97
C LEU A 414 -7.96 -5.23 11.26
N ASP A 415 -8.63 -6.14 10.54
CA ASP A 415 -7.97 -7.24 9.83
C ASP A 415 -7.23 -6.73 8.59
N PHE A 416 -7.79 -5.73 7.90
CA PHE A 416 -7.11 -5.04 6.82
C PHE A 416 -5.83 -4.35 7.30
N GLU A 417 -5.88 -3.69 8.46
CA GLU A 417 -4.72 -3.02 9.06
C GLU A 417 -3.66 -4.01 9.59
N ARG A 418 -4.10 -5.12 10.20
CA ARG A 418 -3.21 -6.19 10.65
C ARG A 418 -2.41 -6.80 9.51
N ARG A 419 -2.92 -6.76 8.27
CA ARG A 419 -2.29 -7.09 6.98
C ARG A 419 -1.62 -8.47 6.83
N TYR A 420 -0.96 -8.99 7.86
CA TYR A 420 -0.23 -10.25 7.90
C TYR A 420 -0.80 -11.17 8.99
N PRO A 421 -0.76 -12.50 8.80
CA PRO A 421 -1.03 -13.46 9.86
C PRO A 421 -0.10 -13.20 11.06
N ASN A 422 -0.67 -13.08 12.27
CA ASN A 422 0.07 -12.71 13.49
C ASN A 422 0.81 -11.36 13.44
N GLY A 423 0.51 -10.49 12.46
CA GLY A 423 1.08 -9.14 12.35
C GLY A 423 2.53 -9.06 11.86
N ARG A 424 3.10 -10.16 11.35
CA ARG A 424 4.45 -10.19 10.76
C ARG A 424 4.55 -11.11 9.55
N LYS A 425 5.42 -10.78 8.58
CA LYS A 425 5.75 -11.61 7.42
C LYS A 425 7.26 -11.59 7.19
N ILE A 426 7.84 -12.73 6.87
CA ILE A 426 9.27 -12.87 6.59
C ILE A 426 9.43 -13.45 5.19
N LEU A 427 10.22 -12.79 4.35
CA LEU A 427 10.58 -13.22 3.01
C LEU A 427 12.10 -13.33 2.90
N LEU A 428 12.57 -14.40 2.27
CA LEU A 428 13.98 -14.64 2.00
C LEU A 428 14.22 -14.42 0.51
N PHE A 429 15.09 -13.47 0.19
CA PHE A 429 15.54 -13.11 -1.15
C PHE A 429 17.03 -13.39 -1.27
N LYS A 430 17.57 -13.30 -2.49
CA LYS A 430 18.99 -13.46 -2.77
C LYS A 430 19.84 -12.60 -1.83
N LYS A 431 20.50 -13.26 -0.88
CA LYS A 431 21.34 -12.67 0.19
C LYS A 431 20.62 -11.63 1.06
N ILE A 432 19.29 -11.57 1.06
CA ILE A 432 18.53 -10.54 1.77
C ILE A 432 17.36 -11.17 2.52
N LYS A 433 17.32 -10.95 3.84
CA LYS A 433 16.15 -11.29 4.66
C LYS A 433 15.29 -10.04 4.83
N SER A 434 14.04 -10.10 4.38
CA SER A 434 13.06 -9.02 4.52
C SER A 434 11.98 -9.40 5.53
N GLU A 435 11.87 -8.63 6.61
CA GLU A 435 10.87 -8.79 7.66
C GLU A 435 9.90 -7.60 7.59
N PHE A 436 8.61 -7.86 7.48
CA PHE A 436 7.56 -6.86 7.46
C PHE A 436 6.67 -7.01 8.69
N PHE A 437 6.26 -5.88 9.25
CA PHE A 437 5.41 -5.81 10.43
C PHE A 437 4.22 -4.92 10.13
N ALA A 438 3.06 -5.29 10.66
CA ALA A 438 1.87 -4.47 10.49
C ALA A 438 1.96 -3.19 11.34
N PRO A 439 1.35 -2.08 10.89
CA PRO A 439 1.32 -0.84 11.66
C PRO A 439 0.83 -1.07 13.10
N TYR A 440 1.52 -0.46 14.06
CA TYR A 440 1.21 -0.50 15.50
C TYR A 440 1.27 -1.89 16.18
N VAL A 441 1.74 -2.93 15.50
CA VAL A 441 2.03 -4.23 16.16
C VAL A 441 3.32 -4.15 16.96
N GLN A 442 4.35 -3.53 16.39
CA GLN A 442 5.59 -3.26 17.10
C GLN A 442 5.49 -1.93 17.87
N MET A 443 5.84 -1.95 19.16
CA MET A 443 5.78 -0.77 20.03
C MET A 443 6.79 0.32 19.63
N ASP A 444 7.86 -0.06 18.94
CA ASP A 444 8.87 0.84 18.40
C ASP A 444 8.49 1.47 17.05
N GLY A 445 7.35 1.07 16.47
CA GLY A 445 6.86 1.56 15.18
C GLY A 445 7.59 0.98 13.99
N LEU A 446 8.39 -0.08 14.15
CA LEU A 446 9.07 -0.77 13.05
C LEU A 446 8.03 -1.40 12.11
N THR A 447 8.12 -1.08 10.81
CA THR A 447 7.22 -1.61 9.77
C THR A 447 7.93 -2.51 8.78
N SER A 448 9.21 -2.29 8.52
CA SER A 448 10.03 -3.22 7.75
C SER A 448 11.48 -3.22 8.21
N LYS A 449 12.10 -4.40 8.19
CA LYS A 449 13.52 -4.59 8.43
C LYS A 449 14.10 -5.46 7.33
N MET A 450 15.08 -4.94 6.61
CA MET A 450 15.82 -5.68 5.59
C MET A 450 17.24 -5.89 6.10
N THR A 451 17.74 -7.12 6.01
CA THR A 451 19.12 -7.47 6.37
C THR A 451 19.79 -8.08 5.16
N GLU A 452 20.84 -7.42 4.69
CA GLU A 452 21.72 -7.90 3.62
C GLU A 452 22.83 -8.76 4.23
N PHE A 453 23.13 -9.87 3.58
CA PHE A 453 24.14 -10.85 3.99
C PHE A 453 25.22 -10.98 2.92
N GLU A 454 26.42 -11.36 3.33
CA GLU A 454 27.51 -11.68 2.40
C GLU A 454 27.28 -13.06 1.75
N ASP A 455 26.71 -13.99 2.52
CA ASP A 455 26.52 -15.39 2.20
C ASP A 455 25.07 -15.73 1.82
N TYR A 456 24.89 -16.88 1.15
CA TYR A 456 23.57 -17.41 0.78
C TYR A 456 22.88 -18.18 1.94
N GLU A 457 23.61 -18.48 3.02
CA GLU A 457 23.09 -19.17 4.21
C GLU A 457 22.55 -18.20 5.28
N TYR A 458 22.60 -16.89 5.02
CA TYR A 458 22.13 -15.82 5.92
C TYR A 458 22.84 -15.82 7.30
N GLN A 459 24.14 -16.10 7.34
CA GLN A 459 24.92 -16.14 8.59
C GLN A 459 25.70 -14.85 8.87
N SER A 460 26.21 -14.18 7.84
CA SER A 460 27.09 -13.01 7.95
C SER A 460 26.37 -11.74 7.48
N PRO A 461 25.70 -10.99 8.37
CA PRO A 461 25.00 -9.76 7.99
C PRO A 461 25.98 -8.61 7.73
N VAL A 462 25.73 -7.87 6.64
CA VAL A 462 26.53 -6.73 6.16
C VAL A 462 25.84 -5.41 6.45
N MET A 463 24.56 -5.31 6.11
CA MET A 463 23.78 -4.09 6.26
C MET A 463 22.40 -4.40 6.83
N ILE A 464 21.90 -3.54 7.70
CA ILE A 464 20.53 -3.59 8.22
C ILE A 464 19.84 -2.27 7.89
N MET A 465 18.71 -2.33 7.19
CA MET A 465 17.83 -1.20 6.92
C MET A 465 16.52 -1.38 7.67
N GLU A 466 16.18 -0.44 8.54
CA GLU A 466 14.96 -0.45 9.37
C GLU A 466 14.09 0.76 9.01
N ASN A 467 12.85 0.52 8.59
CA ASN A 467 11.86 1.56 8.34
C ASN A 467 10.83 1.60 9.46
N TYR A 468 10.47 2.80 9.85
CA TYR A 468 9.55 3.09 10.93
C TYR A 468 8.38 3.94 10.44
N GLN A 469 7.23 3.75 11.09
CA GLN A 469 6.04 4.55 10.82
C GLN A 469 5.38 4.99 12.13
N ASN A 470 4.69 6.12 12.08
CA ASN A 470 3.89 6.65 13.17
C ASN A 470 4.69 6.96 14.45
N ARG A 471 6.01 7.08 14.40
CA ARG A 471 6.79 7.43 15.59
C ARG A 471 6.64 8.91 15.93
N GLY A 472 6.50 9.19 17.23
CA GLY A 472 6.36 10.54 17.79
C GLY A 472 7.60 11.41 17.65
N ASP A 473 8.76 10.77 17.60
CA ASP A 473 10.08 11.39 17.40
C ASP A 473 10.41 11.63 15.92
N LYS A 474 9.50 11.26 15.02
CA LYS A 474 9.62 11.41 13.56
C LYS A 474 10.75 10.61 12.92
N LEU A 475 11.27 9.57 13.57
CA LEU A 475 12.23 8.64 12.94
C LEU A 475 11.50 7.84 11.85
N VAL A 476 12.06 7.81 10.63
CA VAL A 476 11.48 7.14 9.46
C VAL A 476 12.33 5.98 8.99
N GLU A 477 13.66 6.13 8.99
CA GLU A 477 14.58 5.13 8.48
C GLU A 477 15.85 5.10 9.34
N SER A 478 16.41 3.92 9.56
CA SER A 478 17.73 3.71 10.17
C SER A 478 18.51 2.70 9.34
N ILE A 479 19.67 3.10 8.84
CA ILE A 479 20.57 2.25 8.06
C ILE A 479 21.82 1.98 8.90
N LYS A 480 22.12 0.71 9.15
CA LYS A 480 23.27 0.25 9.93
C LYS A 480 24.18 -0.56 9.04
N ASP A 481 25.38 -0.05 8.79
CA ASP A 481 26.45 -0.78 8.14
C ASP A 481 27.28 -1.50 9.22
N LEU A 482 27.26 -2.83 9.21
CA LEU A 482 27.93 -3.66 10.21
C LEU A 482 29.42 -3.83 9.91
N ILE A 483 29.88 -3.54 8.69
CA ILE A 483 31.30 -3.60 8.32
C ILE A 483 32.01 -2.35 8.83
N SER A 484 31.49 -1.17 8.51
CA SER A 484 32.06 0.09 8.99
C SER A 484 31.64 0.45 10.41
N GLY A 485 30.58 -0.18 10.92
CA GLY A 485 29.94 0.19 12.20
C GLY A 485 29.24 1.54 12.14
N SER A 486 28.93 2.06 10.95
CA SER A 486 28.23 3.33 10.75
C SER A 486 26.72 3.17 10.84
N VAL A 487 26.03 4.12 11.48
CA VAL A 487 24.58 4.17 11.57
C VAL A 487 24.09 5.52 11.08
N SER A 488 23.08 5.52 10.21
CA SER A 488 22.42 6.71 9.68
C SER A 488 20.94 6.67 10.03
N ASP A 489 20.49 7.60 10.89
CA ASP A 489 19.08 7.77 11.24
C ASP A 489 18.49 8.95 10.47
N SER A 490 17.40 8.71 9.73
CA SER A 490 16.67 9.72 8.95
C SER A 490 15.33 10.07 9.59
N TYR A 491 15.04 11.37 9.69
CA TYR A 491 13.86 11.92 10.36
C TYR A 491 12.96 12.71 9.41
N GLU A 492 11.65 12.65 9.66
CA GLU A 492 10.63 13.44 8.97
C GLU A 492 10.62 14.90 9.44
N ARG A 493 10.08 15.79 8.60
CA ARG A 493 9.82 17.19 8.97
C ARG A 493 8.85 17.29 10.16
N GLY A 494 9.07 18.27 11.02
CA GLY A 494 8.22 18.56 12.18
C GLY A 494 8.79 18.13 13.52
N ARG A 495 9.98 17.50 13.54
CA ARG A 495 10.73 17.28 14.78
C ARG A 495 11.15 18.64 15.40
N PRO A 496 11.04 18.85 16.73
CA PRO A 496 11.30 20.14 17.36
C PRO A 496 12.72 20.72 17.18
N ASP A 497 13.72 19.86 17.02
CA ASP A 497 15.13 20.22 16.79
C ASP A 497 15.46 20.42 15.30
N ALA A 498 14.49 20.20 14.40
CA ALA A 498 14.62 20.23 12.95
C ALA A 498 15.69 19.29 12.38
N CYS A 499 16.09 18.25 13.14
CA CYS A 499 17.04 17.26 12.66
C CYS A 499 16.43 16.48 11.49
N LYS A 500 17.22 16.29 10.43
CA LYS A 500 16.88 15.57 9.21
C LYS A 500 17.62 14.24 9.14
N GLU A 501 18.92 14.24 9.41
CA GLU A 501 19.75 13.04 9.32
C GLU A 501 20.83 13.08 10.41
N HIS A 502 21.06 11.94 11.08
CA HIS A 502 22.12 11.79 12.07
C HIS A 502 22.97 10.56 11.73
N LYS A 503 24.24 10.78 11.37
CA LYS A 503 25.22 9.70 11.15
C LYS A 503 26.17 9.61 12.30
N TYR A 504 26.39 8.41 12.83
CA TYR A 504 27.27 8.18 13.97
C TYR A 504 27.80 6.74 13.96
N SER A 505 28.88 6.47 14.69
CA SER A 505 29.38 5.10 14.86
C SER A 505 28.61 4.35 15.95
N SER A 506 28.16 3.11 15.66
CA SER A 506 27.49 2.23 16.61
C SER A 506 28.36 1.86 17.81
N MET A 507 29.68 1.89 17.67
CA MET A 507 30.64 1.55 18.72
C MET A 507 31.03 2.76 19.59
N GLY A 508 30.51 3.94 19.27
CA GLY A 508 30.80 5.19 19.99
C GLY A 508 30.23 5.22 21.40
N SER A 509 30.83 6.05 22.26
CA SER A 509 30.40 6.27 23.65
C SER A 509 29.08 7.04 23.78
N ASN A 510 28.50 7.47 22.65
CA ASN A 510 27.34 8.36 22.54
C ASN A 510 27.59 9.69 23.27
N SER A 511 28.82 10.19 23.23
CA SER A 511 29.31 11.43 23.84
C SER A 511 29.54 12.50 22.76
N VAL A 512 29.63 13.79 23.10
CA VAL A 512 29.84 14.86 22.10
C VAL A 512 31.15 14.71 21.30
N GLU A 513 32.07 13.88 21.79
CA GLU A 513 33.42 13.70 21.26
C GLU A 513 33.51 12.63 20.15
N ASP A 514 32.50 11.76 20.02
CA ASP A 514 32.51 10.75 18.96
C ASP A 514 32.23 11.39 17.58
N GLU A 515 32.78 10.76 16.54
CA GLU A 515 32.54 11.16 15.16
C GLU A 515 31.05 11.05 14.78
N ARG A 516 30.48 12.17 14.32
CA ARG A 516 29.09 12.25 13.85
C ARG A 516 28.83 13.43 12.94
N SER A 517 27.78 13.29 12.13
CA SER A 517 27.20 14.37 11.35
C SER A 517 25.71 14.51 11.65
N LEU A 518 25.26 15.73 11.90
CA LEU A 518 23.86 16.12 12.03
C LEU A 518 23.49 17.04 10.87
N GLU A 519 22.56 16.64 10.02
CA GLU A 519 21.95 17.51 9.00
C GLU A 519 20.57 17.96 9.48
N PHE A 520 20.21 19.21 9.19
CA PHE A 520 18.97 19.85 9.63
C PHE A 520 18.15 20.34 8.43
N PHE A 521 16.84 20.51 8.64
CA PHE A 521 16.00 21.27 7.73
C PHE A 521 16.24 22.77 7.93
N ASP A 522 17.12 23.34 7.11
CA ASP A 522 17.59 24.73 7.19
C ASP A 522 16.45 25.76 7.19
N VAL A 523 15.38 25.51 6.42
CA VAL A 523 14.20 26.40 6.32
C VAL A 523 13.47 26.55 7.66
N MET A 524 13.53 25.56 8.54
CA MET A 524 12.83 25.58 9.84
C MET A 524 13.66 26.24 10.95
N ARG A 525 14.96 26.44 10.72
CA ARG A 525 15.86 27.01 11.72
C ARG A 525 16.11 28.49 11.44
N ILE A 526 15.85 29.33 12.45
CA ILE A 526 16.03 30.79 12.36
C ILE A 526 17.51 31.17 12.23
N ASP A 527 18.42 30.31 12.70
CA ASP A 527 19.87 30.52 12.66
C ASP A 527 20.53 30.13 11.31
N GLY A 528 19.76 29.52 10.39
CA GLY A 528 20.25 29.06 9.09
C GLY A 528 21.23 27.89 9.16
N LEU A 529 21.32 27.17 10.29
CA LEU A 529 22.22 26.03 10.43
C LEU A 529 21.72 24.84 9.60
N ARG A 530 22.57 24.36 8.69
CA ARG A 530 22.26 23.23 7.80
C ARG A 530 22.90 21.93 8.27
N ARG A 531 24.15 21.98 8.72
CA ARG A 531 24.92 20.77 9.06
C ARG A 531 25.92 21.05 10.16
N ILE A 532 26.06 20.08 11.06
CA ILE A 532 27.13 20.03 12.06
C ILE A 532 27.90 18.72 11.88
N ASP A 533 29.21 18.80 11.72
CA ASP A 533 30.11 17.64 11.80
C ASP A 533 30.95 17.78 13.06
N ALA A 534 30.85 16.80 13.95
CA ALA A 534 31.59 16.76 15.20
C ALA A 534 32.50 15.54 15.23
N ASN A 535 33.72 15.74 15.71
CA ASN A 535 34.69 14.70 15.97
C ASN A 535 35.47 15.09 17.24
N LEU A 536 36.40 14.25 17.69
CA LEU A 536 37.21 14.49 18.90
C LEU A 536 37.97 15.82 18.81
N THR A 537 38.57 16.09 17.65
CA THR A 537 39.49 17.24 17.45
C THR A 537 38.83 18.46 16.85
N HIS A 538 37.68 18.32 16.19
CA HIS A 538 37.06 19.42 15.46
C HIS A 538 35.54 19.43 15.51
N LEU A 539 34.96 20.62 15.33
CA LEU A 539 33.53 20.84 15.16
C LEU A 539 33.33 21.82 14.01
N ASN A 540 32.69 21.36 12.94
CA ASN A 540 32.35 22.16 11.77
C ASN A 540 30.85 22.43 11.72
N GLN A 541 30.48 23.68 11.44
CA GLN A 541 29.10 24.12 11.31
C GLN A 541 28.93 24.80 9.95
N HIS A 542 27.96 24.34 9.18
CA HIS A 542 27.63 24.88 7.86
C HIS A 542 26.30 25.62 7.92
N TYR A 543 26.28 26.85 7.41
CA TYR A 543 25.14 27.75 7.44
C TYR A 543 24.69 28.15 6.03
N VAL A 544 23.41 28.46 5.90
CA VAL A 544 22.78 28.90 4.65
C VAL A 544 21.88 30.11 4.96
N ASN A 545 21.87 31.11 4.07
CA ASN A 545 20.98 32.28 4.11
C ASN A 545 21.02 33.12 5.41
N ARG A 546 22.17 33.19 6.08
CA ARG A 546 22.35 34.10 7.22
C ARG A 546 22.52 35.55 6.75
N LYS A 547 21.99 36.49 7.55
CA LYS A 547 22.07 37.94 7.29
C LYS A 547 23.48 38.51 7.44
N ASP A 548 24.33 37.87 8.22
CA ASP A 548 25.72 38.24 8.46
C ASP A 548 26.69 37.53 7.49
N PHE A 549 26.17 36.88 6.44
CA PHE A 549 26.94 36.18 5.41
C PHE A 549 27.85 35.03 5.90
N LEU A 550 27.81 34.67 7.19
CA LEU A 550 28.52 33.52 7.72
C LEU A 550 27.97 32.25 7.07
N TYR A 551 28.84 31.47 6.42
CA TYR A 551 28.44 30.21 5.78
C TYR A 551 29.14 28.99 6.39
N HIS A 552 30.26 29.19 7.10
CA HIS A 552 31.00 28.09 7.70
C HIS A 552 31.75 28.54 8.95
N ARG A 553 31.67 27.74 10.02
CA ARG A 553 32.50 27.87 11.21
C ARG A 553 33.20 26.54 11.48
N SER A 554 34.51 26.57 11.63
CA SER A 554 35.32 25.41 12.01
C SER A 554 36.02 25.69 13.33
N VAL A 555 35.91 24.76 14.27
CA VAL A 555 36.52 24.83 15.58
C VAL A 555 37.51 23.69 15.70
N LEU A 556 38.71 23.99 16.21
CA LEU A 556 39.66 23.00 16.66
C LEU A 556 39.70 22.99 18.18
N PHE A 557 39.74 21.78 18.74
CA PHE A 557 39.91 21.55 20.16
C PHE A 557 41.33 21.07 20.44
N SER A 558 41.81 21.36 21.65
CA SER A 558 43.08 20.84 22.14
C SER A 558 42.90 19.39 22.62
N THR A 559 43.89 18.54 22.36
CA THR A 559 43.93 17.14 22.81
C THR A 559 44.40 16.99 24.26
N ASP A 560 44.90 18.07 24.89
CA ASP A 560 45.35 18.07 26.28
C ASP A 560 44.16 18.22 27.23
N ASN A 561 43.62 17.07 27.66
CA ASN A 561 42.59 17.01 28.71
C ASN A 561 43.22 17.35 30.06
N GLY A 562 43.16 18.62 30.45
CA GLY A 562 43.40 19.04 31.84
C GLY A 562 42.42 18.37 32.82
N PRO A 563 42.68 18.44 34.14
CA PRO A 563 41.86 17.77 35.14
C PRO A 563 40.40 18.23 35.08
N ILE A 564 39.49 17.26 34.98
CA ILE A 564 38.04 17.43 34.83
C ILE A 564 37.47 18.23 36.03
N PRO A 565 36.88 19.42 35.82
CA PRO A 565 36.19 20.13 36.89
C PRO A 565 34.96 19.35 37.36
N GLN A 566 34.81 19.16 38.66
CA GLN A 566 33.80 18.28 39.27
C GLN A 566 32.34 18.76 39.13
N HIS A 567 32.05 19.91 38.53
CA HIS A 567 30.68 20.44 38.42
C HIS A 567 30.34 20.93 37.00
N ASN A 568 29.30 20.32 36.41
CA ASN A 568 28.49 20.73 35.25
C ASN A 568 29.16 20.90 33.87
N ILE A 569 28.77 20.02 32.94
CA ILE A 569 29.01 20.02 31.48
C ILE A 569 30.50 20.04 31.10
N HIS A 570 31.04 18.88 30.70
CA HIS A 570 32.39 18.77 30.15
C HIS A 570 32.47 19.58 28.84
N TYR A 571 33.25 20.66 28.86
CA TYR A 571 33.49 21.54 27.73
C TYR A 571 34.92 21.33 27.25
N ARG A 572 35.12 20.96 25.99
CA ARG A 572 36.47 20.74 25.44
C ARG A 572 37.27 22.04 25.37
N LYS A 573 38.57 22.02 25.63
CA LYS A 573 39.39 23.23 25.49
C LYS A 573 39.46 23.64 24.02
N ILE A 574 39.00 24.85 23.69
CA ILE A 574 39.03 25.40 22.33
C ILE A 574 40.45 25.91 22.05
N SER A 575 41.09 25.43 20.98
CA SER A 575 42.39 25.92 20.54
C SER A 575 42.25 27.03 19.50
N ARG A 576 41.35 26.84 18.52
CA ARG A 576 41.15 27.77 17.41
C ARG A 576 39.71 27.79 16.91
N ILE A 577 39.20 28.96 16.55
CA ILE A 577 37.91 29.13 15.87
C ILE A 577 38.14 29.85 14.55
N THR A 578 37.66 29.29 13.45
CA THR A 578 37.73 29.90 12.11
C THR A 578 36.32 30.12 11.57
N GLU A 579 35.99 31.34 11.24
CA GLU A 579 34.70 31.76 10.65
C GLU A 579 34.93 32.24 9.22
N MET A 580 34.08 31.80 8.29
CA MET A 580 34.17 32.14 6.88
C MET A 580 32.87 32.77 6.40
N PHE A 581 33.00 33.91 5.72
CA PHE A 581 31.90 34.76 5.28
C PHE A 581 31.85 34.83 3.75
N ARG A 582 30.65 35.02 3.21
CA ARG A 582 30.45 35.32 1.79
C ARG A 582 30.66 36.82 1.55
N ARG A 583 30.98 37.17 0.30
CA ARG A 583 31.20 38.56 -0.13
C ARG A 583 29.94 39.40 0.09
N ASP A 584 30.11 40.53 0.76
CA ASP A 584 29.11 41.60 0.80
C ASP A 584 29.51 42.70 -0.19
N GLU A 585 28.73 42.85 -1.27
CA GLU A 585 28.98 43.84 -2.32
C GLU A 585 28.78 45.29 -1.83
N SER A 586 28.13 45.50 -0.68
CA SER A 586 27.94 46.84 -0.11
C SER A 586 29.18 47.39 0.59
N VAL A 587 30.17 46.54 0.90
CA VAL A 587 31.40 46.90 1.61
C VAL A 587 32.61 46.73 0.69
N ASP A 588 33.57 47.64 0.80
CA ASP A 588 34.86 47.55 0.10
C ASP A 588 35.58 46.22 0.38
N ALA A 589 36.15 45.59 -0.65
CA ALA A 589 36.73 44.24 -0.55
C ALA A 589 37.85 44.12 0.48
N HIS A 590 38.64 45.18 0.65
CA HIS A 590 39.75 45.23 1.59
C HIS A 590 39.33 45.45 3.04
N LYS A 591 38.05 45.78 3.26
CA LYS A 591 37.44 45.97 4.59
C LYS A 591 36.44 44.87 4.93
N ASP A 592 35.95 44.15 3.92
CA ASP A 592 35.04 43.02 4.07
C ASP A 592 35.79 41.74 4.45
N VAL A 593 35.45 41.17 5.61
CA VAL A 593 36.19 40.06 6.21
C VAL A 593 35.73 38.73 5.62
N ALA A 594 36.57 38.10 4.80
CA ALA A 594 36.29 36.78 4.24
C ALA A 594 36.53 35.64 5.24
N ILE A 595 37.62 35.73 6.01
CA ILE A 595 37.98 34.72 7.00
C ILE A 595 38.44 35.42 8.28
N ARG A 596 37.83 35.03 9.39
CA ARG A 596 38.20 35.46 10.75
C ARG A 596 38.65 34.25 11.55
N GLU A 597 39.89 34.26 11.99
CA GLU A 597 40.49 33.18 12.77
C GLU A 597 40.87 33.70 14.16
N PHE A 598 40.25 33.15 15.20
CA PHE A 598 40.61 33.36 16.60
C PHE A 598 41.52 32.21 17.05
N SER A 599 42.84 32.47 17.16
CA SER A 599 43.79 31.52 17.75
C SER A 599 43.88 31.78 19.25
N ILE A 600 43.27 30.90 20.04
CA ILE A 600 43.20 31.06 21.50
C ILE A 600 44.53 30.68 22.14
N ASP A 601 45.14 29.58 21.69
CA ASP A 601 46.42 29.11 22.22
C ASP A 601 47.58 30.06 21.84
N ASP A 602 47.60 30.61 20.62
CA ASP A 602 48.62 31.59 20.18
C ASP A 602 48.34 33.01 20.70
N ASN A 603 47.17 33.25 21.30
CA ASN A 603 46.71 34.57 21.73
C ASN A 603 46.68 35.61 20.58
N GLU A 604 46.33 35.17 19.36
CA GLU A 604 46.28 35.98 18.14
C GLU A 604 44.88 35.99 17.49
N ILE A 605 44.56 37.05 16.76
CA ILE A 605 43.40 37.14 15.88
C ILE A 605 43.89 37.43 14.45
N ARG A 606 43.55 36.56 13.50
CA ARG A 606 43.98 36.67 12.10
C ARG A 606 42.78 36.92 11.20
N LEU A 607 42.84 38.01 10.43
CA LEU A 607 41.84 38.42 9.47
C LEU A 607 42.38 38.30 8.05
N LYS A 608 41.55 37.76 7.16
CA LYS A 608 41.77 37.77 5.71
C LYS A 608 40.54 38.38 5.06
N TYR A 609 40.75 39.42 4.26
CA TYR A 609 39.67 40.12 3.59
C TYR A 609 39.32 39.46 2.25
N HIS A 610 38.23 39.92 1.62
CA HIS A 610 37.88 39.48 0.27
C HIS A 610 38.89 39.98 -0.78
N TYR A 611 38.92 39.33 -1.93
CA TYR A 611 39.73 39.78 -3.06
C TYR A 611 39.12 41.05 -3.68
N GLY A 612 39.96 42.05 -3.96
CA GLY A 612 39.55 43.20 -4.78
C GLY A 612 39.29 42.79 -6.23
N GLU A 613 38.59 43.64 -6.97
CA GLU A 613 38.44 43.48 -8.41
C GLU A 613 39.83 43.49 -9.07
N ASP A 614 40.10 42.49 -9.93
CA ASP A 614 41.37 42.29 -10.63
C ASP A 614 42.62 42.00 -9.76
N GLU A 615 42.45 41.65 -8.48
CA GLU A 615 43.57 41.34 -7.59
C GLU A 615 43.85 39.84 -7.41
N ILE A 616 45.14 39.46 -7.43
CA ILE A 616 45.60 38.07 -7.24
C ILE A 616 45.84 37.73 -5.76
N THR A 617 46.16 38.73 -4.93
CA THR A 617 46.38 38.57 -3.48
C THR A 617 45.33 39.34 -2.70
N ARG A 618 44.95 38.85 -1.52
CA ARG A 618 44.00 39.53 -0.62
C ARG A 618 44.71 40.26 0.50
N ALA A 619 44.09 41.33 1.00
CA ALA A 619 44.54 41.98 2.23
C ALA A 619 44.43 41.04 3.44
N SER A 620 45.31 41.21 4.42
CA SER A 620 45.26 40.45 5.68
C SER A 620 45.78 41.26 6.85
N ARG A 621 45.30 40.95 8.05
CA ARG A 621 45.73 41.63 9.28
C ARG A 621 45.77 40.67 10.45
N ILE A 622 46.78 40.80 11.29
CA ILE A 622 46.96 40.00 12.51
C ILE A 622 46.97 40.97 13.70
N PHE A 623 46.32 40.58 14.78
CA PHE A 623 46.35 41.23 16.07
C PHE A 623 46.89 40.27 17.11
N VAL A 624 47.86 40.70 17.91
CA VAL A 624 48.33 40.01 19.11
C VAL A 624 47.54 40.57 20.28
N LYS A 625 46.80 39.71 20.99
CA LYS A 625 45.91 40.16 22.07
C LYS A 625 46.72 40.55 23.31
N PRO A 626 46.39 41.64 24.01
CA PRO A 626 47.03 41.95 25.29
C PRO A 626 46.76 40.82 26.33
N PRO A 627 47.63 40.67 27.34
CA PRO A 627 47.43 39.70 28.43
C PRO A 627 46.07 39.89 29.09
N VAL A 628 45.47 38.80 29.58
CA VAL A 628 44.10 38.81 30.17
C VAL A 628 43.98 39.81 31.33
N ALA A 629 45.05 40.03 32.10
CA ALA A 629 45.09 40.99 33.21
C ALA A 629 44.96 42.47 32.75
N GLU A 630 45.30 42.77 31.50
CA GLU A 630 45.29 44.13 30.92
C GLU A 630 44.02 44.40 30.09
N ARG A 631 43.11 43.41 29.98
CA ARG A 631 41.82 43.53 29.27
C ARG A 631 40.68 44.11 30.14
N GLY A 632 41.01 44.81 31.23
CA GLY A 632 40.05 45.43 32.16
C GLY A 632 39.39 46.71 31.62
N GLU A 633 39.07 47.67 32.50
CA GLU A 633 38.31 48.91 32.15
C GLU A 633 38.99 49.82 31.11
N ARG A 634 40.27 49.63 30.79
CA ARG A 634 40.98 50.35 29.70
C ARG A 634 41.92 49.42 28.95
N LEU A 635 41.55 49.07 27.71
CA LEU A 635 42.41 48.35 26.78
C LEU A 635 43.59 49.26 26.38
N VAL A 636 44.82 48.83 26.64
CA VAL A 636 46.02 49.52 26.14
C VAL A 636 46.36 48.96 24.78
N PHE A 637 46.45 49.82 23.76
CA PHE A 637 46.77 49.44 22.39
C PHE A 637 48.05 50.11 21.94
N ASP A 638 49.00 49.28 21.47
CA ASP A 638 50.25 49.71 20.87
C ASP A 638 50.27 49.29 19.39
N GLU A 639 50.87 50.11 18.53
CA GLU A 639 50.97 49.85 17.09
C GLU A 639 51.79 48.58 16.79
N THR A 640 52.65 48.16 17.73
CA THR A 640 53.40 46.89 17.66
C THR A 640 52.52 45.64 17.80
N MET A 641 51.28 45.78 18.30
CA MET A 641 50.36 44.66 18.51
C MET A 641 49.63 44.22 17.24
N THR A 642 49.83 44.90 16.10
CA THR A 642 49.18 44.54 14.84
C THR A 642 50.14 44.56 13.66
N THR A 643 49.98 43.60 12.77
CA THR A 643 50.69 43.55 11.49
C THR A 643 49.67 43.39 10.36
N GLY A 644 49.85 44.09 9.24
CA GLY A 644 48.91 44.09 8.14
C GLY A 644 49.61 44.06 6.78
N TYR A 645 48.97 43.40 5.81
CA TYR A 645 49.38 43.34 4.42
C TYR A 645 48.25 43.88 3.55
N HIS A 646 48.60 44.74 2.58
CA HIS A 646 47.70 45.28 1.58
C HIS A 646 48.26 44.97 0.17
N PRO A 647 47.44 44.52 -0.79
CA PRO A 647 47.90 44.22 -2.15
C PRO A 647 48.45 45.44 -2.89
N ASP A 648 47.79 46.60 -2.74
CA ASP A 648 48.32 47.88 -3.21
C ASP A 648 49.45 48.38 -2.29
N PRO A 649 50.71 48.47 -2.77
CA PRO A 649 51.83 48.97 -1.98
C PRO A 649 51.76 50.48 -1.69
N MET A 650 50.89 51.23 -2.37
CA MET A 650 50.69 52.68 -2.18
C MET A 650 49.52 53.00 -1.24
N ALA A 651 48.80 51.99 -0.74
CA ALA A 651 47.68 52.18 0.16
C ALA A 651 48.12 52.84 1.48
N GLN A 652 47.32 53.80 1.96
CA GLN A 652 47.61 54.47 3.23
C GLN A 652 47.40 53.51 4.40
N PRO A 653 48.30 53.51 5.41
CA PRO A 653 48.10 52.69 6.60
C PRO A 653 46.84 53.16 7.34
N PRO A 654 46.01 52.23 7.86
CA PRO A 654 44.82 52.58 8.62
C PRO A 654 45.17 53.34 9.91
N LYS A 655 44.26 54.18 10.37
CA LYS A 655 44.49 55.00 11.57
C LYS A 655 44.53 54.13 12.82
N SER A 656 45.43 54.46 13.75
CA SER A 656 45.56 53.74 15.04
C SER A 656 44.23 53.66 15.82
N LEU A 657 43.42 54.73 15.80
CA LEU A 657 42.09 54.73 16.42
C LEU A 657 41.10 53.73 15.78
N GLU A 658 41.14 53.56 14.45
CA GLU A 658 40.28 52.61 13.74
C GLU A 658 40.68 51.17 14.07
N LEU A 659 41.99 50.91 14.18
CA LEU A 659 42.54 49.61 14.58
C LEU A 659 42.20 49.27 16.04
N PHE A 660 42.21 50.27 16.93
CA PHE A 660 41.76 50.10 18.32
C PHE A 660 40.29 49.66 18.40
N TYR A 661 39.39 50.36 17.71
CA TYR A 661 37.96 49.98 17.70
C TYR A 661 37.72 48.62 17.04
N LEU A 662 38.48 48.30 15.99
CA LEU A 662 38.42 46.99 15.35
C LEU A 662 38.85 45.89 16.33
N LEU A 663 39.95 46.07 17.07
CA LEU A 663 40.39 45.11 18.08
C LEU A 663 39.37 44.94 19.20
N GLU A 664 38.79 46.02 19.71
CA GLU A 664 37.74 45.97 20.73
C GLU A 664 36.52 45.17 20.25
N MET A 665 36.09 45.39 19.01
CA MET A 665 35.02 44.63 18.37
C MET A 665 35.39 43.14 18.25
N LEU A 666 36.60 42.82 17.76
CA LEU A 666 37.06 41.45 17.59
C LEU A 666 37.16 40.69 18.92
N LEU A 667 37.55 41.35 20.01
CA LEU A 667 37.57 40.73 21.34
C LEU A 667 36.16 40.39 21.83
N ARG A 668 35.16 41.25 21.55
CA ARG A 668 33.75 40.97 21.85
C ARG A 668 33.23 39.81 20.99
N ASP A 669 33.58 39.81 19.70
CA ASP A 669 33.20 38.76 18.76
C ASP A 669 33.85 37.41 19.10
N GLU A 670 35.08 37.39 19.62
CA GLU A 670 35.74 36.17 20.12
C GLU A 670 34.93 35.55 21.27
N VAL A 671 34.51 36.37 22.24
CA VAL A 671 33.68 35.90 23.36
C VAL A 671 32.35 35.35 22.86
N GLN A 672 31.72 36.01 21.89
CA GLN A 672 30.48 35.52 21.27
C GLN A 672 30.71 34.21 20.51
N ALA A 673 31.77 34.10 19.71
CA ALA A 673 32.12 32.90 18.98
C ALA A 673 32.35 31.71 19.93
N VAL A 674 33.07 31.92 21.03
CA VAL A 674 33.25 30.91 22.08
C VAL A 674 31.90 30.47 22.66
N ASN A 675 31.00 31.41 22.99
CA ASN A 675 29.68 31.07 23.51
C ASN A 675 28.86 30.25 22.50
N TYR A 676 28.86 30.61 21.21
CA TYR A 676 28.16 29.84 20.18
C TYR A 676 28.70 28.40 20.06
N VAL A 677 30.01 28.21 20.19
CA VAL A 677 30.61 26.86 20.20
C VAL A 677 30.15 26.06 21.41
N ARG A 678 30.10 26.69 22.59
CA ARG A 678 29.62 26.05 23.83
C ARG A 678 28.14 25.68 23.76
N ASP A 679 27.33 26.57 23.19
CA ASP A 679 25.91 26.32 22.96
C ASP A 679 25.70 25.17 21.97
N ALA A 680 26.54 25.07 20.92
CA ALA A 680 26.52 23.96 19.98
C ALA A 680 26.88 22.61 20.65
N GLU A 681 27.93 22.55 21.48
CA GLU A 681 28.25 21.33 22.25
C GLU A 681 27.10 20.92 23.18
N LYS A 682 26.47 21.91 23.81
CA LYS A 682 25.31 21.70 24.66
C LYS A 682 24.10 21.20 23.87
N GLU A 683 23.81 21.77 22.71
CA GLU A 683 22.74 21.35 21.79
C GLU A 683 22.93 19.88 21.38
N ILE A 684 24.13 19.49 20.95
CA ILE A 684 24.46 18.09 20.63
C ILE A 684 24.23 17.21 21.87
N SER A 685 24.71 17.61 23.05
CA SER A 685 24.53 16.81 24.28
C SER A 685 23.05 16.62 24.67
N VAL A 686 22.21 17.62 24.44
CA VAL A 686 20.76 17.57 24.69
C VAL A 686 20.10 16.65 23.66
N PHE A 687 20.45 16.80 22.38
CA PHE A 687 19.98 15.94 21.30
C PHE A 687 20.24 14.46 21.60
N LEU A 688 21.47 14.09 21.98
CA LEU A 688 21.80 12.69 22.30
C LEU A 688 21.01 12.15 23.50
N LYS A 689 20.82 12.96 24.55
CA LYS A 689 20.01 12.58 25.72
C LYS A 689 18.55 12.36 25.35
N THR A 690 17.99 13.22 24.51
CA THR A 690 16.61 13.11 24.02
C THR A 690 16.47 11.86 23.14
N ARG A 691 17.35 11.68 22.15
CA ARG A 691 17.40 10.49 21.29
C ARG A 691 17.50 9.20 22.11
N LYS A 692 18.34 9.16 23.15
CA LYS A 692 18.46 7.97 24.03
C LYS A 692 17.14 7.65 24.75
N LYS A 693 16.39 8.67 25.17
CA LYS A 693 15.06 8.48 25.80
C LYS A 693 14.04 7.99 24.78
N GLU A 694 14.03 8.57 23.58
CA GLU A 694 13.14 8.20 22.47
C GLU A 694 13.39 6.78 21.99
N TYR A 695 14.64 6.34 21.94
CA TYR A 695 15.01 4.98 21.60
C TYR A 695 14.55 3.96 22.67
N PHE A 696 14.69 4.29 23.96
CA PHE A 696 14.29 3.39 25.05
C PHE A 696 12.77 3.34 25.26
N MET A 697 12.07 4.44 25.00
CA MET A 697 10.62 4.55 25.17
C MET A 697 9.99 5.24 23.95
N PRO A 698 9.90 4.54 22.80
CA PRO A 698 9.24 5.05 21.61
C PRO A 698 7.75 5.25 21.88
N ARG A 699 7.18 6.30 21.28
CA ARG A 699 5.75 6.61 21.36
C ARG A 699 5.19 6.67 19.96
N LEU A 700 4.07 5.99 19.72
CA LEU A 700 3.39 6.02 18.42
C LEU A 700 2.29 7.07 18.42
N ILE A 701 2.25 7.87 17.35
CA ILE A 701 1.18 8.82 17.05
C ILE A 701 0.04 8.03 16.40
N VAL A 702 -1.14 8.17 16.97
CA VAL A 702 -2.39 7.70 16.38
C VAL A 702 -3.04 8.88 15.65
N SER A 703 -3.41 8.67 14.39
CA SER A 703 -4.11 9.70 13.62
C SER A 703 -5.47 10.02 14.27
N MET A 704 -5.88 11.30 14.24
CA MET A 704 -7.21 11.69 14.72
C MET A 704 -8.34 10.99 13.95
N PHE A 705 -8.08 10.62 12.69
CA PHE A 705 -9.03 9.91 11.83
C PHE A 705 -8.93 8.38 11.93
N ASP A 706 -8.08 7.84 12.81
CA ASP A 706 -7.97 6.40 13.04
C ASP A 706 -9.25 5.89 13.72
N ARG A 707 -10.05 5.16 12.96
CA ARG A 707 -11.31 4.57 13.42
C ARG A 707 -11.10 3.42 14.38
N ASN A 708 -9.93 2.80 14.45
CA ASN A 708 -9.71 1.61 15.27
C ASN A 708 -9.31 2.03 16.69
N ARG A 709 -8.36 2.95 16.84
CA ARG A 709 -7.69 3.26 18.11
C ARG A 709 -8.19 4.53 18.81
N ASN A 710 -8.90 5.41 18.12
CA ASN A 710 -9.35 6.67 18.70
C ASN A 710 -10.69 6.50 19.44
N GLU A 711 -10.65 5.79 20.58
CA GLU A 711 -11.81 5.56 21.45
C GLU A 711 -12.42 6.87 21.95
N GLU A 712 -11.59 7.89 22.20
CA GLU A 712 -12.04 9.21 22.63
C GLU A 712 -12.82 9.94 21.52
N ALA A 713 -12.39 9.83 20.26
CA ALA A 713 -13.16 10.38 19.13
C ALA A 713 -14.46 9.62 18.88
N LYS A 714 -14.47 8.28 19.06
CA LYS A 714 -15.72 7.48 19.05
C LYS A 714 -16.65 7.91 20.16
N ALA A 715 -16.16 8.00 21.40
CA ALA A 715 -16.91 8.43 22.56
C ALA A 715 -17.45 9.86 22.36
N GLY A 716 -16.65 10.76 21.79
CA GLY A 716 -17.08 12.12 21.42
C GLY A 716 -18.18 12.15 20.36
N MET A 717 -18.10 11.30 19.32
CA MET A 717 -19.17 11.16 18.32
C MET A 717 -20.44 10.57 18.92
N PHE A 718 -20.34 9.47 19.67
CA PHE A 718 -21.49 8.86 20.34
C PHE A 718 -22.14 9.82 21.34
N ALA A 719 -21.35 10.57 22.13
CA ALA A 719 -21.87 11.57 23.05
C ALA A 719 -22.59 12.71 22.32
N LYS A 720 -22.10 13.13 21.15
CA LYS A 720 -22.76 14.16 20.32
C LYS A 720 -24.05 13.64 19.69
N GLU A 721 -24.06 12.41 19.21
CA GLU A 721 -25.25 11.74 18.68
C GLU A 721 -26.31 11.53 19.76
N GLU A 722 -25.89 11.11 20.96
CA GLU A 722 -26.75 10.95 22.13
C GLU A 722 -27.31 12.30 22.59
N LEU A 723 -26.50 13.37 22.57
CA LEU A 723 -26.96 14.72 22.86
C LEU A 723 -27.97 15.24 21.83
N LEU A 724 -27.76 14.97 20.54
CA LEU A 724 -28.72 15.28 19.47
C LEU A 724 -30.01 14.50 19.60
N ARG A 725 -29.92 13.20 19.94
CA ARG A 725 -31.08 12.34 20.17
C ARG A 725 -31.86 12.80 21.41
N ALA A 726 -31.18 13.16 22.48
CA ALA A 726 -31.77 13.71 23.69
C ALA A 726 -32.40 15.10 23.44
N GLN A 727 -31.79 15.96 22.63
CA GLN A 727 -32.40 17.24 22.21
C GLN A 727 -33.66 16.99 21.37
N SER A 728 -33.60 16.08 20.39
CA SER A 728 -34.77 15.71 19.59
C SER A 728 -35.89 15.06 20.41
N GLN A 729 -35.56 14.34 21.48
CA GLN A 729 -36.55 13.79 22.41
C GLN A 729 -37.16 14.88 23.29
N ARG A 730 -36.36 15.82 23.81
CA ARG A 730 -36.87 16.97 24.59
C ARG A 730 -37.78 17.90 23.79
N GLU A 731 -37.49 18.14 22.52
CA GLU A 731 -38.36 18.90 21.62
C GLU A 731 -39.70 18.20 21.33
N VAL A 732 -39.77 16.87 21.51
CA VAL A 732 -41.00 16.07 21.37
C VAL A 732 -41.77 15.97 22.69
N GLU A 733 -41.10 16.16 23.85
CA GLU A 733 -41.68 16.09 25.20
C GLU A 733 -42.26 17.41 25.74
N GLU A 734 -42.07 18.56 25.07
CA GLU A 734 -42.87 19.74 25.38
C GLU A 734 -44.34 19.46 24.99
N ASP A 735 -45.19 19.10 25.96
CA ASP A 735 -46.61 18.78 25.78
C ASP A 735 -47.34 19.92 25.02
N ILE A 736 -47.46 19.75 23.70
CA ILE A 736 -48.14 20.72 22.83
C ILE A 736 -49.65 20.64 23.11
N ASP A 737 -50.21 21.67 23.75
CA ASP A 737 -51.66 21.77 23.98
C ASP A 737 -52.40 22.12 22.69
N TYR A 738 -52.82 21.08 21.96
CA TYR A 738 -53.52 21.19 20.67
C TYR A 738 -54.87 21.93 20.74
N LEU A 739 -55.52 22.00 21.91
CA LEU A 739 -56.84 22.62 22.07
C LEU A 739 -56.78 24.11 22.44
N ARG A 740 -55.67 24.56 23.01
CA ARG A 740 -55.49 25.94 23.51
C ARG A 740 -55.87 27.04 22.50
N PRO A 741 -55.50 26.98 21.21
CA PRO A 741 -55.84 28.03 20.24
C PRO A 741 -57.36 28.08 19.92
N PHE A 742 -58.05 26.95 19.98
CA PHE A 742 -59.48 26.84 19.71
C PHE A 742 -60.30 27.29 20.93
N LEU A 743 -59.86 26.93 22.15
CA LEU A 743 -60.47 27.39 23.40
C LEU A 743 -60.31 28.90 23.61
N ALA A 744 -59.18 29.47 23.20
CA ALA A 744 -58.93 30.90 23.26
C ALA A 744 -59.91 31.70 22.39
N ARG A 745 -60.29 31.18 21.21
CA ARG A 745 -61.29 31.80 20.31
C ARG A 745 -62.70 31.83 20.93
N LEU A 746 -63.00 30.90 21.82
CA LEU A 746 -64.27 30.84 22.57
C LEU A 746 -64.23 31.63 23.90
N GLY A 747 -63.14 32.33 24.19
CA GLY A 747 -62.98 33.12 25.42
C GLY A 747 -62.62 32.29 26.66
N ASN A 748 -62.01 31.11 26.49
CA ASN A 748 -61.56 30.20 27.56
C ASN A 748 -62.65 29.88 28.63
N PRO A 749 -63.78 29.26 28.23
CA PRO A 749 -64.83 28.89 29.17
C PRO A 749 -64.34 27.81 30.15
N LYS A 750 -64.74 27.91 31.43
CA LYS A 750 -64.38 26.91 32.48
C LYS A 750 -65.01 25.53 32.26
N ALA A 751 -66.10 25.44 31.49
CA ALA A 751 -66.76 24.20 31.11
C ALA A 751 -67.39 24.38 29.71
N LEU A 752 -67.20 23.39 28.82
CA LEU A 752 -67.77 23.38 27.48
C LEU A 752 -69.15 22.72 27.48
N THR A 753 -70.10 23.25 26.71
CA THR A 753 -71.36 22.55 26.40
C THR A 753 -71.12 21.43 25.38
N LYS A 754 -72.00 20.41 25.30
CA LYS A 754 -71.86 19.27 24.36
C LYS A 754 -71.71 19.73 22.90
N LEU A 755 -72.40 20.80 22.52
CA LEU A 755 -72.38 21.38 21.18
C LEU A 755 -71.05 22.12 20.91
N GLN A 756 -70.58 22.94 21.86
CA GLN A 756 -69.30 23.63 21.76
C GLN A 756 -68.10 22.67 21.79
N ALA A 757 -68.15 21.61 22.60
CA ALA A 757 -67.10 20.58 22.61
C ALA A 757 -67.03 19.83 21.27
N TYR A 758 -68.17 19.57 20.63
CA TYR A 758 -68.22 18.97 19.30
C TYR A 758 -67.59 19.88 18.25
N GLU A 759 -67.95 21.17 18.27
CA GLU A 759 -67.40 22.18 17.35
C GLU A 759 -65.88 22.32 17.49
N VAL A 760 -65.37 22.47 18.73
CA VAL A 760 -63.92 22.57 19.00
C VAL A 760 -63.16 21.34 18.51
N ARG A 761 -63.71 20.14 18.75
CA ARG A 761 -63.11 18.89 18.27
C ARG A 761 -63.06 18.84 16.74
N GLN A 762 -64.16 19.20 16.07
CA GLN A 762 -64.23 19.18 14.61
C GLN A 762 -63.32 20.25 13.98
N GLU A 763 -63.24 21.44 14.57
CA GLU A 763 -62.32 22.47 14.12
C GLU A 763 -60.86 22.05 14.26
N CYS A 764 -60.47 21.46 15.39
CA CYS A 764 -59.12 20.96 15.61
C CYS A 764 -58.73 19.87 14.59
N LEU A 765 -59.63 18.91 14.35
CA LEU A 765 -59.40 17.85 13.36
C LEU A 765 -59.38 18.38 11.92
N ASN A 766 -60.22 19.36 11.59
CA ASN A 766 -60.23 19.98 10.27
C ASN A 766 -58.98 20.83 10.03
N ASP A 767 -58.52 21.58 11.03
CA ASP A 767 -57.29 22.36 10.94
C ASP A 767 -56.05 21.45 10.76
N LEU A 768 -56.02 20.30 11.45
CA LEU A 768 -55.00 19.29 11.23
C LEU A 768 -55.02 18.75 9.79
N LYS A 769 -56.21 18.44 9.24
CA LYS A 769 -56.34 17.98 7.84
C LYS A 769 -55.86 19.05 6.86
N ILE A 770 -56.25 20.31 7.06
CA ILE A 770 -55.81 21.44 6.24
C ILE A 770 -54.29 21.61 6.34
N THR A 771 -53.71 21.49 7.52
CA THR A 771 -52.26 21.60 7.73
C THR A 771 -51.50 20.46 7.05
N LEU A 772 -51.97 19.22 7.17
CA LEU A 772 -51.35 18.06 6.51
C LEU A 772 -51.44 18.18 4.98
N THR A 773 -52.59 18.61 4.45
CA THR A 773 -52.76 18.81 3.01
C THR A 773 -51.91 19.97 2.48
N ASN A 774 -51.89 21.11 3.16
CA ASN A 774 -51.03 22.25 2.80
C ASN A 774 -49.55 21.88 2.82
N ARG A 775 -49.11 21.08 3.79
CA ARG A 775 -47.73 20.60 3.87
C ARG A 775 -47.39 19.65 2.72
N ALA A 776 -48.29 18.74 2.35
CA ALA A 776 -48.10 17.88 1.19
C ALA A 776 -48.02 18.70 -0.11
N ASN A 777 -48.90 19.69 -0.26
CA ASN A 777 -48.92 20.60 -1.41
C ASN A 777 -47.65 21.46 -1.50
N ASP A 778 -47.09 21.92 -0.38
CA ASP A 778 -45.83 22.67 -0.38
C ASP A 778 -44.65 21.78 -0.81
N ILE A 779 -44.58 20.53 -0.33
CA ILE A 779 -43.57 19.56 -0.75
C ILE A 779 -43.69 19.28 -2.26
N LEU A 780 -44.93 19.07 -2.74
CA LEU A 780 -45.21 18.83 -4.16
C LEU A 780 -44.80 20.03 -5.02
N ARG A 781 -45.15 21.26 -4.62
CA ARG A 781 -44.78 22.48 -5.34
C ARG A 781 -43.26 22.65 -5.43
N ARG A 782 -42.52 22.34 -4.35
CA ARG A 782 -41.05 22.36 -4.36
C ARG A 782 -40.49 21.29 -5.29
N PHE A 783 -41.09 20.11 -5.31
CA PHE A 783 -40.72 19.03 -6.22
C PHE A 783 -40.92 19.44 -7.69
N GLU A 784 -42.06 20.04 -8.02
CA GLU A 784 -42.35 20.55 -9.37
C GLU A 784 -41.37 21.66 -9.79
N ASN A 785 -41.04 22.59 -8.89
CA ASN A 785 -40.03 23.62 -9.15
C ASN A 785 -38.64 23.00 -9.42
N CYS A 786 -38.24 21.99 -8.65
CA CYS A 786 -36.98 21.29 -8.88
C CYS A 786 -36.99 20.53 -10.20
N LYS A 787 -38.11 19.89 -10.55
CA LYS A 787 -38.30 19.20 -11.84
C LYS A 787 -38.19 20.17 -13.02
N ALA A 788 -38.80 21.36 -12.92
CA ALA A 788 -38.68 22.40 -13.94
C ALA A 788 -37.25 22.91 -14.08
N ARG A 789 -36.54 23.11 -12.95
CA ARG A 789 -35.11 23.48 -12.95
C ARG A 789 -34.24 22.40 -13.60
N LEU A 790 -34.48 21.13 -13.29
CA LEU A 790 -33.77 19.99 -13.88
C LEU A 790 -33.94 19.97 -15.41
N GLN A 791 -35.17 20.15 -15.91
CA GLN A 791 -35.45 20.22 -17.34
C GLN A 791 -34.73 21.39 -18.02
N GLN A 792 -34.62 22.54 -17.35
CA GLN A 792 -33.86 23.69 -17.88
C GLN A 792 -32.35 23.39 -17.94
N LEU A 793 -31.79 22.77 -16.91
CA LEU A 793 -30.37 22.40 -16.88
C LEU A 793 -30.05 21.31 -17.92
N GLN A 794 -30.92 20.32 -18.09
CA GLN A 794 -30.78 19.29 -19.12
C GLN A 794 -30.85 19.87 -20.54
N ARG A 795 -31.73 20.86 -20.79
CA ARG A 795 -31.76 21.57 -22.08
C ARG A 795 -30.48 22.36 -22.32
N LYS A 796 -29.98 23.10 -21.33
CA LYS A 796 -28.69 23.80 -21.42
C LYS A 796 -27.54 22.83 -21.70
N SER A 797 -27.56 21.65 -21.08
CA SER A 797 -26.56 20.60 -21.33
C SER A 797 -26.64 20.00 -22.74
N ALA A 798 -27.80 20.04 -23.39
CA ALA A 798 -28.01 19.52 -24.74
C ALA A 798 -27.78 20.55 -25.84
N GLU A 799 -27.91 21.85 -25.54
CA GLU A 799 -27.78 22.95 -26.51
C GLU A 799 -26.33 23.45 -26.67
N ASP A 800 -25.48 23.33 -25.63
CA ASP A 800 -24.11 23.87 -25.64
C ASP A 800 -23.02 22.76 -25.71
N GLU A 801 -22.68 22.29 -26.92
CA GLU A 801 -21.57 21.33 -27.12
C GLU A 801 -20.16 21.94 -26.89
N ASP A 802 -20.03 23.27 -26.97
CA ASP A 802 -18.75 24.02 -26.92
C ASP A 802 -18.27 24.45 -25.51
N LEU A 803 -18.93 24.01 -24.42
CA LEU A 803 -18.52 24.38 -23.05
C LEU A 803 -17.15 23.81 -22.65
N SER A 804 -16.40 24.59 -21.87
CA SER A 804 -15.14 24.16 -21.27
C SER A 804 -15.35 22.95 -20.35
N LYS A 805 -14.32 22.10 -20.17
CA LYS A 805 -14.39 20.92 -19.31
C LYS A 805 -14.80 21.27 -17.87
N GLU A 806 -14.31 22.39 -17.34
CA GLU A 806 -14.67 22.88 -15.99
C GLU A 806 -16.13 23.35 -15.89
N GLU A 807 -16.70 23.87 -16.98
CA GLU A 807 -18.09 24.34 -17.02
C GLU A 807 -19.06 23.17 -17.15
N LYS A 808 -18.68 22.13 -17.91
CA LYS A 808 -19.42 20.86 -18.01
C LYS A 808 -19.44 20.12 -16.67
N GLU A 809 -18.32 20.10 -15.94
CA GLU A 809 -18.24 19.49 -14.61
C GLU A 809 -19.15 20.22 -13.60
N LYS A 810 -19.12 21.56 -13.55
CA LYS A 810 -20.03 22.35 -12.70
C LYS A 810 -21.50 22.14 -13.04
N LEU A 811 -21.84 22.05 -14.33
CA LEU A 811 -23.20 21.80 -14.77
C LEU A 811 -23.68 20.40 -14.33
N ASN A 812 -22.82 19.39 -14.44
CA ASN A 812 -23.11 18.03 -13.98
C ASN A 812 -23.27 17.97 -12.44
N GLU A 813 -22.45 18.70 -11.69
CA GLU A 813 -22.61 18.84 -10.24
C GLU A 813 -23.98 19.44 -9.88
N GLU A 814 -24.40 20.52 -10.55
CA GLU A 814 -25.72 21.13 -10.32
C GLU A 814 -26.88 20.19 -10.69
N ILE A 815 -26.76 19.43 -11.78
CA ILE A 815 -27.77 18.42 -12.19
C ILE A 815 -27.88 17.34 -11.10
N ASN A 816 -26.74 16.83 -10.62
CA ASN A 816 -26.70 15.83 -9.57
C ASN A 816 -27.28 16.35 -8.24
N GLU A 817 -26.98 17.59 -7.87
CA GLU A 817 -27.53 18.24 -6.69
C GLU A 817 -29.07 18.35 -6.77
N VAL A 818 -29.59 18.82 -7.92
CA VAL A 818 -31.04 18.94 -8.12
C VAL A 818 -31.72 17.56 -8.10
N ASN A 819 -31.11 16.54 -8.71
CA ASN A 819 -31.61 15.16 -8.65
C ASN A 819 -31.66 14.60 -7.22
N LEU A 820 -30.62 14.85 -6.41
CA LEU A 820 -30.59 14.43 -5.01
C LEU A 820 -31.69 15.11 -4.19
N ILE A 821 -31.90 16.42 -4.41
CA ILE A 821 -32.98 17.18 -3.77
C ILE A 821 -34.35 16.62 -4.18
N MET A 822 -34.54 16.32 -5.47
CA MET A 822 -35.78 15.70 -5.96
C MET A 822 -36.06 14.34 -5.31
N HIS A 823 -35.05 13.47 -5.24
CA HIS A 823 -35.19 12.17 -4.59
C HIS A 823 -35.55 12.30 -3.10
N THR A 824 -34.91 13.24 -2.40
CA THR A 824 -35.20 13.54 -1.00
C THR A 824 -36.63 14.05 -0.81
N LEU A 825 -37.11 14.92 -1.70
CA LEU A 825 -38.47 15.44 -1.67
C LEU A 825 -39.52 14.34 -1.96
N ASP A 826 -39.22 13.40 -2.86
CA ASP A 826 -40.09 12.24 -3.16
C ASP A 826 -40.22 11.31 -1.95
N ILE A 827 -39.10 10.92 -1.33
CA ILE A 827 -39.11 10.13 -0.09
C ILE A 827 -39.88 10.86 1.01
N ARG A 828 -39.64 12.18 1.15
CA ARG A 828 -40.31 13.00 2.15
C ARG A 828 -41.82 13.08 1.91
N LEU A 829 -42.27 13.13 0.65
CA LEU A 829 -43.68 13.13 0.30
C LEU A 829 -44.33 11.78 0.61
N LYS A 830 -43.72 10.67 0.16
CA LYS A 830 -44.18 9.29 0.46
C LYS A 830 -44.33 9.05 1.96
N ARG A 831 -43.26 9.36 2.72
CA ARG A 831 -43.26 9.25 4.18
C ARG A 831 -44.29 10.16 4.85
N HIS A 832 -44.50 11.37 4.32
CA HIS A 832 -45.52 12.27 4.86
C HIS A 832 -46.93 11.72 4.64
N VAL A 833 -47.21 11.15 3.46
CA VAL A 833 -48.50 10.51 3.16
C VAL A 833 -48.75 9.32 4.09
N GLU A 834 -47.77 8.43 4.25
CA GLU A 834 -47.86 7.28 5.16
C GLU A 834 -48.16 7.72 6.60
N LEU A 835 -47.34 8.64 7.14
CA LEU A 835 -47.45 9.10 8.52
C LEU A 835 -48.65 10.02 8.77
N SER A 836 -49.22 10.65 7.76
CA SER A 836 -50.38 11.54 7.92
C SER A 836 -51.59 10.81 8.47
N SER A 837 -51.79 9.56 8.04
CA SER A 837 -52.87 8.68 8.52
C SER A 837 -52.71 8.33 9.99
N ASP A 838 -51.49 7.97 10.40
CA ASP A 838 -51.15 7.63 11.77
C ASP A 838 -51.23 8.85 12.70
N ARG A 839 -50.74 10.02 12.26
CA ARG A 839 -50.83 11.28 13.01
C ARG A 839 -52.28 11.70 13.23
N TYR A 840 -53.14 11.53 12.23
CA TYR A 840 -54.57 11.78 12.37
C TYR A 840 -55.20 10.84 13.42
N ARG A 841 -54.85 9.55 13.39
CA ARG A 841 -55.33 8.55 14.37
C ARG A 841 -54.86 8.86 15.79
N VAL A 842 -53.60 9.28 15.95
CA VAL A 842 -53.04 9.70 17.24
C VAL A 842 -53.73 10.95 17.77
N MET A 843 -53.97 11.96 16.91
CA MET A 843 -54.70 13.16 17.32
C MET A 843 -56.12 12.84 17.78
N VAL A 844 -56.84 11.96 17.06
CA VAL A 844 -58.16 11.50 17.48
C VAL A 844 -58.10 10.85 18.87
N ARG A 845 -57.10 10.00 19.13
CA ARG A 845 -56.91 9.38 20.45
C ARG A 845 -56.63 10.41 21.54
N ILE A 846 -55.75 11.38 21.30
CA ILE A 846 -55.41 12.46 22.24
C ILE A 846 -56.67 13.29 22.57
N LEU A 847 -57.43 13.68 21.55
CA LEU A 847 -58.67 14.43 21.73
C LEU A 847 -59.78 13.61 22.40
N ASP A 848 -59.79 12.29 22.19
CA ASP A 848 -60.68 11.39 22.92
C ASP A 848 -60.25 11.30 24.39
N GLU A 849 -58.97 11.28 24.72
CA GLU A 849 -58.47 11.16 26.11
C GLU A 849 -58.51 12.47 26.91
N ASP A 850 -58.57 13.64 26.26
CA ASP A 850 -58.55 14.97 26.92
C ASP A 850 -59.78 15.23 27.81
N GLU A 851 -59.53 15.58 29.07
CA GLU A 851 -60.56 15.87 30.08
C GLU A 851 -61.50 17.02 29.67
N ARG A 852 -61.01 17.99 28.89
CA ARG A 852 -61.80 19.17 28.48
C ARG A 852 -62.92 18.80 27.49
N LEU A 853 -62.83 17.64 26.84
CA LEU A 853 -63.82 17.13 25.89
C LEU A 853 -64.75 16.04 26.47
N LEU A 854 -64.70 15.80 27.78
CA LEU A 854 -65.60 14.90 28.54
C LEU A 854 -67.10 15.06 28.25
N PRO A 855 -67.66 16.27 28.01
CA PRO A 855 -69.09 16.44 27.68
C PRO A 855 -69.57 15.65 26.45
N LEU A 856 -68.66 15.22 25.57
CA LEU A 856 -68.96 14.37 24.41
C LEU A 856 -69.10 12.88 24.77
N LYS A 857 -68.55 12.44 25.91
CA LYS A 857 -68.56 11.04 26.37
C LYS A 857 -69.76 10.69 27.25
N GLY A 858 -70.53 11.68 27.71
CA GLY A 858 -71.76 11.49 28.47
C GLY A 858 -72.94 11.13 27.55
N LYS A 859 -73.59 9.99 27.83
CA LYS A 859 -74.79 9.47 27.12
C LYS A 859 -75.79 10.58 26.81
#